data_AF-A0A9W6TC20-F1
#
_entry.id   AF-A0A9W6TC20-F1
#
_cell.length_a   1.000
_cell.length_b   1.000
_cell.length_c   1.000
_cell.angle_alpha   90.00
_cell.angle_beta   90.00
_cell.angle_gamma   90.00
#
_symmetry.space_group_name_H-M   'P 1'
#
loop_
_entity.id
_entity.type
_entity.pdbx_description
1 polymer ?
#
loop_
_entity_poly.entity_id
_entity_poly.type
_entity_poly.pdbx_seq_one_letter_code
_entity_poly.pdbx_strand_id
1 'polypeptide(L)'
;MQVLDELRHFESYVEEQQQAGASMRVLYLLVTVGSVYIKSREAPARDVLTDLVEMTKGVQYPLRGLFLRHYLSLCVRDKLPDTGSVYEQSGGGTVSDAINFLLQNLRETNQLWIRLQHQKIGGSRPLAVREKERMELRLLVGTSLVRLSQMEGVTRSIYTEQVLPRLLDDVVLQCKDSMAQQYLMDCIIQVFPDDFHLQNLERLLEAMEKLHPNVDVALNLTALLERLTKFREAQSSVTNTGQQEAEVGDKSKLEQEEQEGLRVFQQVMATASKLLLSSSRYVAGSAEPPSQGASVEVHLSSVLSFFVTFATFTLTWLNGSKQKNPNTTAALQQIVSGCLAFLRERTAWRVDKDKQTRQLVVSQLESLALTLLRSLSIDNLMQISALREMLALMPWQGAWKDVSLAWIRVLLARHERVHDEKQMDFLLQVLAPLVRDDPNELQSPPLATSTEVGKDKSAEIFEAEQQTLAKVVHLVSNDDLDVKFRVFSVARRACLQSGVFRIRFTLVPLIYQSLALARDLAANSQEKTQTQGQETKAESEPSVASTKTFVTTPREVLQFVHEMVTALASKQDALSVSCVHLFLQCALVADGCAFEAVAYEFITQAFIVYEDQITLAREQWRALELMVSSLRATRNLSSANYEVLATKTTQYAARLLKKNEQALMVLNCAHLFWYLYFYEMQTPEVTQNYLVGLLALVKDHLDNMEHGQMRREGEFRYRAIVRYMDALNISDDAVSTSSSSSSR
;
A
#
# COMPACT_ATOMS: atom_id res chain seq x y z
N MET A 1 31.05 -62.01 19.68
CA MET A 1 32.05 -62.91 19.07
C MET A 1 31.59 -63.41 17.71
N GLN A 2 30.45 -64.12 17.57
CA GLN A 2 30.00 -64.63 16.26
C GLN A 2 29.92 -63.59 15.13
N VAL A 3 29.40 -62.38 15.39
CA VAL A 3 29.33 -61.30 14.38
C VAL A 3 30.71 -60.80 13.96
N LEU A 4 31.69 -60.81 14.87
CA LEU A 4 33.05 -60.33 14.61
C LEU A 4 33.86 -61.35 13.79
N ASP A 5 33.63 -62.64 14.02
CA ASP A 5 34.26 -63.70 13.21
C ASP A 5 33.67 -63.73 11.78
N GLU A 6 32.36 -63.49 11.64
CA GLU A 6 31.75 -63.33 10.31
C GLU A 6 32.26 -62.08 9.58
N LEU A 7 32.47 -60.96 10.30
CA LEU A 7 33.05 -59.74 9.73
C LEU A 7 34.47 -59.95 9.19
N ARG A 8 35.33 -60.68 9.91
CA ARG A 8 36.68 -61.03 9.43
C ARG A 8 36.65 -61.95 8.22
N HIS A 9 35.67 -62.85 8.15
CA HIS A 9 35.48 -63.70 6.97
C HIS A 9 35.02 -62.88 5.76
N PHE A 10 34.13 -61.90 5.97
CA PHE A 10 33.74 -60.93 4.95
C PHE A 10 34.89 -60.01 4.54
N GLU A 11 35.75 -59.59 5.47
CA GLU A 11 36.95 -58.80 5.20
C GLU A 11 37.90 -59.54 4.26
N SER A 12 38.24 -60.80 4.58
CA SER A 12 39.05 -61.65 3.70
C SER A 12 38.42 -61.82 2.31
N TYR A 13 37.10 -61.93 2.22
CA TYR A 13 36.38 -62.01 0.95
C TYR A 13 36.45 -60.69 0.17
N VAL A 14 36.34 -59.54 0.84
CA VAL A 14 36.45 -58.21 0.20
C VAL A 14 37.87 -57.99 -0.32
N GLU A 15 38.89 -58.36 0.44
CA GLU A 15 40.30 -58.25 0.03
C GLU A 15 40.60 -59.15 -1.18
N GLU A 16 40.10 -60.40 -1.16
CA GLU A 16 40.26 -61.35 -2.27
C GLU A 16 39.57 -60.85 -3.55
N GLN A 17 38.36 -60.27 -3.41
CA GLN A 17 37.64 -59.67 -4.53
C GLN A 17 38.23 -58.34 -4.99
N GLN A 18 38.91 -57.58 -4.13
CA GLN A 18 39.68 -56.39 -4.52
C GLN A 18 40.89 -56.77 -5.38
N GLN A 19 41.62 -57.82 -5.01
CA GLN A 19 42.76 -58.34 -5.78
C GLN A 19 42.33 -58.87 -7.16
N ALA A 20 41.09 -59.34 -7.30
CA ALA A 20 40.50 -59.79 -8.57
C ALA A 20 40.06 -58.65 -9.51
N GLY A 21 40.17 -57.38 -9.10
CA GLY A 21 39.78 -56.20 -9.88
C GLY A 21 38.45 -55.60 -9.44
N ALA A 22 38.47 -54.32 -9.05
CA ALA A 22 37.36 -53.65 -8.36
C ALA A 22 36.06 -53.55 -9.20
N SER A 23 35.13 -54.46 -8.95
CA SER A 23 33.74 -54.34 -9.37
C SER A 23 32.99 -53.35 -8.45
N MET A 24 32.04 -52.58 -9.00
CA MET A 24 31.21 -51.63 -8.24
C MET A 24 30.58 -52.27 -6.99
N ARG A 25 30.24 -53.56 -7.03
CA ARG A 25 29.67 -54.29 -5.88
C ARG A 25 30.62 -54.38 -4.68
N VAL A 26 31.93 -54.54 -4.94
CA VAL A 26 32.97 -54.64 -3.90
C VAL A 26 33.05 -53.33 -3.12
N LEU A 27 32.95 -52.19 -3.80
CA LEU A 27 33.01 -50.89 -3.13
C LEU A 27 31.78 -50.60 -2.25
N TYR A 28 30.57 -51.02 -2.64
CA TYR A 28 29.40 -50.92 -1.76
C TYR A 28 29.55 -51.82 -0.52
N LEU A 29 30.07 -53.04 -0.71
CA LEU A 29 30.34 -53.93 0.42
C LEU A 29 31.39 -53.33 1.36
N LEU A 30 32.49 -52.80 0.80
CA LEU A 30 33.56 -52.15 1.55
C LEU A 30 33.05 -50.95 2.36
N VAL A 31 32.18 -50.11 1.79
CA VAL A 31 31.53 -49.01 2.51
C VAL A 31 30.67 -49.53 3.67
N THR A 32 29.97 -50.65 3.47
CA THR A 32 29.14 -51.28 4.51
C THR A 32 30.00 -51.83 5.64
N VAL A 33 31.05 -52.58 5.31
CA VAL A 33 32.00 -53.16 6.27
C VAL A 33 32.73 -52.05 7.01
N GLY A 34 33.26 -51.05 6.31
CA GLY A 34 33.93 -49.90 6.93
C GLY A 34 33.01 -49.13 7.89
N SER A 35 31.72 -48.96 7.54
CA SER A 35 30.72 -48.39 8.45
C SER A 35 30.54 -49.21 9.74
N VAL A 36 30.58 -50.55 9.63
CA VAL A 36 30.51 -51.43 10.80
C VAL A 36 31.81 -51.39 11.62
N TYR A 37 32.98 -51.31 11.00
CA TYR A 37 34.28 -51.19 11.68
C TYR A 37 34.39 -49.94 12.52
N ILE A 38 33.91 -48.81 11.99
CA ILE A 38 33.83 -47.56 12.77
C ILE A 38 32.89 -47.76 13.97
N LYS A 39 31.75 -48.41 13.75
CA LYS A 39 30.75 -48.65 14.81
C LYS A 39 31.25 -49.64 15.88
N SER A 40 31.99 -50.67 15.51
CA SER A 40 32.60 -51.66 16.41
C SER A 40 33.83 -51.11 17.16
N ARG A 41 34.39 -49.98 16.68
CA ARG A 41 35.60 -49.32 17.21
C ARG A 41 36.87 -50.16 17.08
N GLU A 42 36.92 -51.05 16.09
CA GLU A 42 38.12 -51.87 15.82
C GLU A 42 39.21 -51.05 15.11
N ALA A 43 38.83 -49.99 14.40
CA ALA A 43 39.73 -49.03 13.77
C ALA A 43 39.28 -47.59 14.07
N PRO A 44 40.22 -46.64 14.13
CA PRO A 44 39.89 -45.23 14.30
C PRO A 44 39.06 -44.73 13.12
N ALA A 45 38.02 -43.96 13.41
CA ALA A 45 37.08 -43.46 12.40
C ALA A 45 37.77 -42.66 11.29
N ARG A 46 38.79 -41.85 11.63
CA ARG A 46 39.59 -41.05 10.70
C ARG A 46 40.18 -41.92 9.60
N ASP A 47 40.91 -42.98 9.97
CA ASP A 47 41.66 -43.78 9.01
C ASP A 47 40.71 -44.52 8.06
N VAL A 48 39.62 -45.10 8.60
CA VAL A 48 38.59 -45.76 7.77
C VAL A 48 37.90 -44.77 6.84
N LEU A 49 37.56 -43.55 7.31
CA LEU A 49 36.93 -42.53 6.48
C LEU A 49 37.86 -42.02 5.38
N THR A 50 39.14 -41.79 5.69
CA THR A 50 40.16 -41.40 4.72
C THR A 50 40.36 -42.49 3.67
N ASP A 51 40.46 -43.75 4.06
CA ASP A 51 40.61 -44.85 3.11
C ASP A 51 39.37 -45.02 2.24
N LEU A 52 38.15 -44.99 2.80
CA LEU A 52 36.92 -45.11 2.03
C LEU A 52 36.76 -43.96 1.01
N VAL A 53 37.09 -42.72 1.38
CA VAL A 53 36.97 -41.60 0.44
C VAL A 53 38.01 -41.65 -0.69
N GLU A 54 39.21 -42.18 -0.42
CA GLU A 54 40.26 -42.42 -1.41
C GLU A 54 39.92 -43.60 -2.32
N MET A 55 39.49 -44.74 -1.77
CA MET A 55 39.14 -45.94 -2.53
C MET A 55 37.94 -45.69 -3.46
N THR A 56 36.97 -44.88 -3.02
CA THR A 56 35.85 -44.48 -3.87
C THR A 56 36.25 -43.54 -5.02
N LYS A 57 37.45 -42.93 -5.01
CA LYS A 57 37.98 -42.22 -6.19
C LYS A 57 38.23 -43.15 -7.37
N GLY A 58 38.37 -44.46 -7.17
CA GLY A 58 38.52 -45.39 -8.30
C GLY A 58 37.33 -45.36 -9.28
N VAL A 59 36.14 -44.96 -8.83
CA VAL A 59 34.92 -44.93 -9.67
C VAL A 59 34.75 -43.57 -10.34
N GLN A 60 35.32 -43.45 -11.53
CA GLN A 60 35.29 -42.22 -12.33
C GLN A 60 34.04 -42.09 -13.23
N TYR A 61 33.20 -43.12 -13.30
CA TYR A 61 31.95 -43.08 -14.05
C TYR A 61 30.89 -42.23 -13.31
N PRO A 62 30.40 -41.10 -13.89
CA PRO A 62 29.60 -40.09 -13.20
C PRO A 62 28.43 -40.64 -12.38
N LEU A 63 27.46 -41.30 -13.02
CA LEU A 63 26.23 -41.74 -12.35
C LEU A 63 26.51 -42.75 -11.23
N ARG A 64 27.34 -43.76 -11.52
CA ARG A 64 27.72 -44.82 -10.56
C ARG A 64 28.50 -44.26 -9.37
N GLY A 65 29.44 -43.35 -9.65
CA GLY A 65 30.24 -42.68 -8.63
C GLY A 65 29.39 -41.78 -7.73
N LEU A 66 28.45 -41.02 -8.30
CA LEU A 66 27.51 -40.19 -7.54
C LEU A 66 26.69 -41.02 -6.54
N PHE A 67 26.09 -42.12 -6.98
CA PHE A 67 25.31 -42.99 -6.08
C PHE A 67 26.18 -43.68 -5.03
N LEU A 68 27.38 -44.13 -5.40
CA LEU A 68 28.30 -44.76 -4.44
C LEU A 68 28.75 -43.76 -3.36
N ARG A 69 29.08 -42.53 -3.73
CA ARG A 69 29.48 -41.47 -2.79
C ARG A 69 28.33 -40.98 -1.94
N HIS A 70 27.12 -40.90 -2.50
CA HIS A 70 25.92 -40.63 -1.72
C HIS A 70 25.64 -41.75 -0.70
N TYR A 71 25.78 -43.01 -1.12
CA TYR A 71 25.67 -44.17 -0.22
C TYR A 71 26.70 -44.12 0.90
N LEU A 72 27.97 -43.79 0.59
CA LEU A 72 29.01 -43.55 1.59
C LEU A 72 28.57 -42.49 2.62
N SER A 73 28.12 -41.32 2.17
CA SER A 73 27.61 -40.25 3.05
C SER A 73 26.40 -40.66 3.91
N LEU A 74 25.58 -41.61 3.44
CA LEU A 74 24.46 -42.15 4.22
C LEU A 74 24.95 -43.14 5.28
N CYS A 75 25.87 -44.05 4.92
CA CYS A 75 26.39 -45.07 5.82
C CYS A 75 27.24 -44.51 6.96
N VAL A 76 27.90 -43.37 6.76
CA VAL A 76 28.77 -42.76 7.77
C VAL A 76 28.10 -41.62 8.56
N ARG A 77 26.84 -41.29 8.27
CA ARG A 77 26.10 -40.16 8.87
C ARG A 77 26.23 -40.08 10.40
N ASP A 78 25.98 -41.20 11.06
CA ASP A 78 25.95 -41.34 12.52
C ASP A 78 27.32 -41.71 13.12
N LYS A 79 28.38 -41.67 12.31
CA LYS A 79 29.71 -42.24 12.62
C LYS A 79 30.86 -41.27 12.39
N LEU A 80 30.54 -39.99 12.16
CA LEU A 80 31.54 -38.95 12.01
C LEU A 80 32.14 -38.58 13.38
N PRO A 81 33.45 -38.33 13.47
CA PRO A 81 34.05 -37.67 14.62
C PRO A 81 33.44 -36.26 14.76
N ASP A 82 32.70 -36.03 15.84
CA ASP A 82 32.03 -34.77 16.14
C ASP A 82 32.23 -34.44 17.62
N THR A 83 32.07 -33.18 18.01
CA THR A 83 32.33 -32.74 19.39
C THR A 83 31.45 -33.51 20.37
N GLY A 84 32.08 -34.24 21.29
CA GLY A 84 31.35 -35.05 22.28
C GLY A 84 30.80 -36.36 21.73
N SER A 85 31.12 -36.72 20.48
CA SER A 85 30.75 -38.00 19.90
C SER A 85 31.63 -39.13 20.47
N VAL A 86 31.04 -40.33 20.49
CA VAL A 86 31.71 -41.55 20.95
C VAL A 86 33.00 -41.83 20.18
N TYR A 87 33.04 -41.42 18.91
CA TYR A 87 34.15 -41.66 17.99
C TYR A 87 35.31 -40.68 18.19
N GLU A 88 35.02 -39.46 18.65
CA GLU A 88 36.05 -38.51 19.11
C GLU A 88 36.66 -38.98 20.44
N GLN A 89 35.81 -39.38 21.41
CA GLN A 89 36.25 -39.84 22.74
C GLN A 89 37.12 -41.09 22.71
N SER A 90 36.93 -41.97 21.72
CA SER A 90 37.78 -43.14 21.52
C SER A 90 39.13 -42.83 20.87
N GLY A 91 39.48 -41.55 20.66
CA GLY A 91 40.68 -41.14 19.93
C GLY A 91 40.62 -41.46 18.43
N GLY A 92 39.41 -41.61 17.89
CA GLY A 92 39.18 -42.05 16.52
C GLY A 92 39.30 -40.94 15.47
N GLY A 93 39.55 -39.69 15.85
CA GLY A 93 39.66 -38.54 14.95
C GLY A 93 39.09 -37.25 15.56
N THR A 94 39.27 -36.14 14.86
CA THR A 94 38.78 -34.80 15.26
C THR A 94 37.66 -34.31 14.33
N VAL A 95 36.92 -33.29 14.76
CA VAL A 95 35.94 -32.57 13.92
C VAL A 95 36.57 -32.10 12.59
N SER A 96 37.85 -31.69 12.61
CA SER A 96 38.57 -31.28 11.40
C SER A 96 38.74 -32.42 10.39
N ASP A 97 38.95 -33.64 10.86
CA ASP A 97 39.04 -34.84 10.01
C ASP A 97 37.70 -35.15 9.33
N ALA A 98 36.59 -35.02 10.07
CA ALA A 98 35.24 -35.16 9.51
C ALA A 98 34.95 -34.09 8.45
N ILE A 99 35.34 -32.83 8.71
CA ILE A 99 35.22 -31.73 7.73
C ILE A 99 36.05 -32.02 6.48
N ASN A 100 37.29 -32.48 6.64
CA ASN A 100 38.18 -32.86 5.53
C ASN A 100 37.54 -33.96 4.67
N PHE A 101 37.04 -35.02 5.30
CA PHE A 101 36.35 -36.11 4.63
C PHE A 101 35.12 -35.62 3.84
N LEU A 102 34.25 -34.81 4.46
CA LEU A 102 33.03 -34.32 3.83
C LEU A 102 33.31 -33.37 2.65
N LEU A 103 34.26 -32.44 2.81
CA LEU A 103 34.67 -31.51 1.75
C LEU A 103 35.35 -32.23 0.59
N GLN A 104 36.19 -33.23 0.88
CA GLN A 104 36.80 -34.07 -0.15
C GLN A 104 35.75 -34.87 -0.91
N ASN A 105 34.81 -35.52 -0.19
CA ASN A 105 33.72 -36.25 -0.84
C ASN A 105 32.84 -35.33 -1.68
N LEU A 106 32.55 -34.11 -1.20
CA LEU A 106 31.82 -33.09 -1.95
C LEU A 106 32.55 -32.68 -3.23
N ARG A 107 33.86 -32.40 -3.16
CA ARG A 107 34.68 -32.02 -4.33
C ARG A 107 34.60 -33.10 -5.41
N GLU A 108 34.80 -34.36 -5.03
CA GLU A 108 34.74 -35.49 -5.97
C GLU A 108 33.34 -35.70 -6.55
N THR A 109 32.30 -35.62 -5.71
CA THR A 109 30.90 -35.73 -6.13
C THR A 109 30.52 -34.60 -7.09
N ASN A 110 30.96 -33.36 -6.83
CA ASN A 110 30.77 -32.22 -7.71
C ASN A 110 31.48 -32.42 -9.06
N GLN A 111 32.73 -32.90 -9.05
CA GLN A 111 33.46 -33.20 -10.30
C GLN A 111 32.80 -34.29 -11.13
N LEU A 112 32.25 -35.34 -10.50
CA LEU A 112 31.48 -36.37 -11.20
C LEU A 112 30.19 -35.78 -11.80
N TRP A 113 29.51 -34.92 -11.06
CA TRP A 113 28.30 -34.25 -11.52
C TRP A 113 28.55 -33.31 -12.71
N ILE A 114 29.67 -32.57 -12.71
CA ILE A 114 30.09 -31.72 -13.85
C ILE A 114 30.51 -32.58 -15.05
N ARG A 115 31.13 -33.74 -14.81
CA ARG A 115 31.47 -34.67 -15.89
C ARG A 115 30.25 -35.25 -16.59
N LEU A 116 29.10 -35.35 -15.91
CA LEU A 116 27.83 -35.73 -16.52
C LEU A 116 27.45 -34.77 -17.66
N GLN A 117 27.83 -33.49 -17.58
CA GLN A 117 27.66 -32.51 -18.66
C GLN A 117 28.44 -32.87 -19.91
N HIS A 118 29.63 -33.45 -19.79
CA HIS A 118 30.55 -33.68 -20.91
C HIS A 118 30.54 -35.14 -21.41
N GLN A 119 29.75 -36.01 -20.80
CA GLN A 119 29.75 -37.43 -21.10
C GLN A 119 29.16 -37.71 -22.49
N LYS A 120 30.02 -38.05 -23.46
CA LYS A 120 29.65 -38.45 -24.82
C LYS A 120 29.25 -39.93 -24.84
N ILE A 121 28.11 -40.31 -24.28
CA ILE A 121 27.61 -41.69 -24.40
C ILE A 121 26.87 -41.84 -25.74
N GLY A 122 27.40 -42.68 -26.64
CA GLY A 122 26.65 -43.43 -27.67
C GLY A 122 25.58 -42.69 -28.49
N GLY A 123 25.93 -41.52 -29.03
CA GLY A 123 24.99 -40.62 -29.73
C GLY A 123 24.65 -39.42 -28.84
N SER A 124 25.02 -38.21 -29.28
CA SER A 124 24.92 -36.98 -28.48
C SER A 124 23.47 -36.74 -28.00
N ARG A 125 23.15 -37.16 -26.76
CA ARG A 125 21.91 -36.74 -26.11
C ARG A 125 21.86 -35.21 -26.08
N PRO A 126 20.71 -34.59 -26.38
CA PRO A 126 20.57 -33.14 -26.36
C PRO A 126 21.05 -32.56 -25.02
N LEU A 127 21.67 -31.38 -25.07
CA LEU A 127 22.17 -30.65 -23.89
C LEU A 127 21.09 -30.51 -22.80
N ALA A 128 19.86 -30.15 -23.21
CA ALA A 128 18.72 -29.95 -22.32
C ALA A 128 18.34 -31.22 -21.51
N VAL A 129 18.47 -32.42 -22.10
CA VAL A 129 18.18 -33.67 -21.37
C VAL A 129 19.24 -33.92 -20.30
N ARG A 130 20.51 -33.66 -20.61
CA ARG A 130 21.61 -33.79 -19.65
C ARG A 130 21.50 -32.77 -18.52
N GLU A 131 21.13 -31.54 -18.82
CA GLU A 131 20.88 -30.50 -17.82
C GLU A 131 19.69 -30.86 -16.92
N LYS A 132 18.63 -31.44 -17.48
CA LYS A 132 17.50 -31.94 -16.67
C LYS A 132 17.92 -33.09 -15.74
N GLU A 133 18.62 -34.10 -16.26
CA GLU A 133 19.15 -35.21 -15.45
C GLU A 133 20.10 -34.68 -14.36
N ARG A 134 20.95 -33.69 -14.68
CA ARG A 134 21.82 -33.04 -13.70
C ARG A 134 21.02 -32.31 -12.62
N MET A 135 19.94 -31.60 -12.98
CA MET A 135 19.07 -30.94 -12.00
C MET A 135 18.41 -31.94 -11.05
N GLU A 136 17.98 -33.10 -11.53
CA GLU A 136 17.38 -34.15 -10.70
C GLU A 136 18.40 -34.74 -9.71
N LEU A 137 19.66 -34.89 -10.14
CA LEU A 137 20.72 -35.48 -9.33
C LEU A 137 21.43 -34.50 -8.38
N ARG A 138 21.12 -33.20 -8.44
CA ARG A 138 21.81 -32.15 -7.64
C ARG A 138 21.73 -32.41 -6.13
N LEU A 139 20.63 -33.00 -5.65
CA LEU A 139 20.42 -33.32 -4.23
C LEU A 139 21.47 -34.29 -3.67
N LEU A 140 22.01 -35.18 -4.52
CA LEU A 140 23.07 -36.10 -4.13
C LEU A 140 24.35 -35.33 -3.77
N VAL A 141 24.67 -34.28 -4.52
CA VAL A 141 25.82 -33.40 -4.28
C VAL A 141 25.64 -32.60 -2.98
N GLY A 142 24.42 -32.09 -2.74
CA GLY A 142 24.11 -31.29 -1.54
C GLY A 142 24.15 -32.07 -0.24
N THR A 143 24.15 -33.41 -0.28
CA THR A 143 24.09 -34.25 0.92
C THR A 143 25.27 -33.99 1.86
N SER A 144 26.49 -33.79 1.34
CA SER A 144 27.66 -33.50 2.17
C SER A 144 27.57 -32.15 2.88
N LEU A 145 26.93 -31.14 2.26
CA LEU A 145 26.71 -29.83 2.88
C LEU A 145 25.70 -29.92 4.03
N VAL A 146 24.62 -30.68 3.82
CA VAL A 146 23.64 -30.95 4.87
C VAL A 146 24.30 -31.65 6.06
N ARG A 147 25.21 -32.60 5.82
CA ARG A 147 25.98 -33.23 6.91
C ARG A 147 26.87 -32.24 7.66
N LEU A 148 27.58 -31.37 6.95
CA LEU A 148 28.40 -30.32 7.59
C LEU A 148 27.57 -29.41 8.50
N SER A 149 26.35 -29.03 8.10
CA SER A 149 25.48 -28.19 8.93
C SER A 149 24.89 -28.88 10.16
N GLN A 150 24.84 -30.21 10.15
CA GLN A 150 24.27 -31.02 11.25
C GLN A 150 25.28 -31.33 12.34
N MET A 151 26.57 -31.05 12.11
CA MET A 151 27.63 -31.32 13.08
C MET A 151 27.63 -30.25 14.18
N GLU A 152 27.59 -30.68 15.44
CA GLU A 152 27.61 -29.78 16.59
C GLU A 152 28.98 -29.12 16.77
N GLY A 153 30.04 -29.81 16.36
CA GLY A 153 31.41 -29.31 16.39
C GLY A 153 31.70 -28.20 15.38
N VAL A 154 30.82 -27.95 14.40
CA VAL A 154 30.98 -26.82 13.46
C VAL A 154 30.49 -25.54 14.13
N THR A 155 31.34 -24.98 14.98
CA THR A 155 31.10 -23.69 15.62
C THR A 155 31.32 -22.53 14.65
N ARG A 156 30.87 -21.33 15.05
CA ARG A 156 31.02 -20.08 14.26
C ARG A 156 32.47 -19.82 13.82
N SER A 157 33.46 -20.10 14.69
CA SER A 157 34.88 -19.90 14.36
C SER A 157 35.37 -20.93 13.33
N ILE A 158 35.07 -22.21 13.54
CA ILE A 158 35.49 -23.30 12.63
C ILE A 158 34.87 -23.10 11.25
N TYR A 159 33.62 -22.65 11.18
CA TYR A 159 32.98 -22.33 9.90
C TYR A 159 33.72 -21.21 9.14
N THR A 160 34.05 -20.12 9.84
CA THR A 160 34.73 -18.93 9.29
C THR A 160 36.17 -19.24 8.84
N GLU A 161 36.90 -20.01 9.62
CA GLU A 161 38.33 -20.28 9.39
C GLU A 161 38.59 -21.48 8.48
N GLN A 162 37.77 -22.54 8.56
CA GLN A 162 38.07 -23.83 7.91
C GLN A 162 37.04 -24.24 6.87
N VAL A 163 35.73 -24.16 7.18
CA VAL A 163 34.69 -24.72 6.30
C VAL A 163 34.41 -23.83 5.11
N LEU A 164 34.02 -22.57 5.35
CA LEU A 164 33.59 -21.65 4.29
C LEU A 164 34.72 -21.31 3.30
N PRO A 165 35.95 -20.99 3.72
CA PRO A 165 37.06 -20.72 2.80
C PRO A 165 37.26 -21.84 1.79
N ARG A 166 37.31 -23.08 2.28
CA ARG A 166 37.50 -24.26 1.43
C ARG A 166 36.27 -24.49 0.58
N LEU A 167 35.07 -24.37 1.14
CA LEU A 167 33.87 -24.58 0.34
C LEU A 167 33.79 -23.59 -0.86
N LEU A 168 34.10 -22.32 -0.64
CA LEU A 168 34.09 -21.31 -1.71
C LEU A 168 35.29 -21.48 -2.66
N ASP A 169 36.51 -21.48 -2.14
CA ASP A 169 37.73 -21.42 -2.94
C ASP A 169 38.05 -22.78 -3.58
N ASP A 170 37.92 -23.88 -2.82
CA ASP A 170 38.31 -25.23 -3.25
C ASP A 170 37.24 -25.98 -4.03
N VAL A 171 35.96 -25.61 -3.91
CA VAL A 171 34.83 -26.34 -4.52
C VAL A 171 34.04 -25.45 -5.49
N VAL A 172 33.50 -24.30 -5.03
CA VAL A 172 32.60 -23.47 -5.85
C VAL A 172 33.36 -22.71 -6.94
N LEU A 173 34.41 -21.97 -6.60
CA LEU A 173 35.14 -21.15 -7.58
C LEU A 173 35.93 -22.01 -8.57
N GLN A 174 36.46 -23.14 -8.11
CA GLN A 174 37.27 -24.03 -8.95
C GLN A 174 36.45 -24.83 -9.97
N CYS A 175 35.15 -25.01 -9.78
CA CYS A 175 34.36 -25.88 -10.62
C CYS A 175 34.05 -25.33 -12.03
N LYS A 176 34.08 -24.00 -12.22
CA LYS A 176 33.90 -23.29 -13.50
C LYS A 176 32.68 -23.73 -14.34
N ASP A 177 31.65 -24.30 -13.69
CA ASP A 177 30.39 -24.73 -14.32
C ASP A 177 29.24 -23.91 -13.72
N SER A 178 28.48 -23.21 -14.56
CA SER A 178 27.45 -22.27 -14.11
C SER A 178 26.33 -22.93 -13.30
N MET A 179 25.90 -24.12 -13.73
CA MET A 179 24.84 -24.87 -13.07
C MET A 179 25.27 -25.33 -11.68
N ALA A 180 26.51 -25.82 -11.57
CA ALA A 180 27.06 -26.26 -10.30
C ALA A 180 27.28 -25.11 -9.33
N GLN A 181 27.82 -23.98 -9.82
CA GLN A 181 27.98 -22.78 -9.02
C GLN A 181 26.66 -22.23 -8.51
N GLN A 182 25.62 -22.16 -9.36
CA GLN A 182 24.28 -21.73 -8.96
C GLN A 182 23.74 -22.59 -7.82
N TYR A 183 23.76 -23.91 -8.00
CA TYR A 183 23.20 -24.83 -7.02
C TYR A 183 23.98 -24.86 -5.71
N LEU A 184 25.32 -24.88 -5.77
CA LEU A 184 26.14 -24.94 -4.57
C LEU A 184 26.02 -23.65 -3.75
N MET A 185 25.97 -22.48 -4.39
CA MET A 185 25.74 -21.21 -3.69
C MET A 185 24.36 -21.18 -3.02
N ASP A 186 23.31 -21.58 -3.74
CA ASP A 186 21.96 -21.68 -3.16
C ASP A 186 21.92 -22.67 -1.98
N CYS A 187 22.58 -23.82 -2.13
CA CYS A 187 22.66 -24.82 -1.06
C CYS A 187 23.41 -24.29 0.17
N ILE A 188 24.51 -23.55 -0.01
CA ILE A 188 25.23 -22.89 1.09
C ILE A 188 24.29 -21.93 1.84
N ILE A 189 23.57 -21.08 1.09
CA ILE A 189 22.64 -20.09 1.64
C ILE A 189 21.46 -20.76 2.36
N GLN A 190 21.01 -21.93 1.92
CA GLN A 190 19.85 -22.63 2.52
C GLN A 190 20.21 -23.55 3.69
N VAL A 191 21.40 -24.14 3.68
CA VAL A 191 21.74 -25.23 4.61
C VAL A 191 22.40 -24.74 5.89
N PHE A 192 23.26 -23.71 5.82
CA PHE A 192 23.95 -23.19 7.01
C PHE A 192 23.08 -22.20 7.80
N PRO A 193 23.30 -22.01 9.12
CA PRO A 193 22.58 -21.02 9.94
C PRO A 193 22.81 -19.56 9.54
N ASP A 194 21.84 -18.70 9.85
CA ASP A 194 21.84 -17.27 9.54
C ASP A 194 22.99 -16.50 10.18
N ASP A 195 23.34 -16.84 11.43
CA ASP A 195 24.47 -16.24 12.15
C ASP A 195 25.80 -16.42 11.41
N PHE A 196 25.96 -17.56 10.74
CA PHE A 196 27.19 -17.86 9.99
C PHE A 196 27.29 -16.99 8.74
N HIS A 197 26.15 -16.69 8.12
CA HIS A 197 26.08 -15.81 6.95
C HIS A 197 26.35 -14.35 7.31
N LEU A 198 25.83 -13.84 8.42
CA LEU A 198 26.06 -12.45 8.86
C LEU A 198 27.55 -12.16 9.10
N GLN A 199 28.24 -13.06 9.81
CA GLN A 199 29.67 -12.89 10.09
C GLN A 199 30.55 -13.00 8.84
N ASN A 200 30.14 -13.81 7.85
CA ASN A 200 30.91 -14.12 6.66
C ASN A 200 30.36 -13.47 5.38
N LEU A 201 29.52 -12.44 5.52
CA LEU A 201 28.82 -11.83 4.40
C LEU A 201 29.81 -11.29 3.35
N GLU A 202 30.84 -10.58 3.79
CA GLU A 202 31.87 -10.02 2.92
C GLU A 202 32.53 -11.11 2.04
N ARG A 203 32.89 -12.25 2.65
CA ARG A 203 33.51 -13.37 1.93
C ARG A 203 32.53 -14.05 0.97
N LEU A 204 31.26 -14.19 1.34
CA LEU A 204 30.22 -14.72 0.45
C LEU A 204 30.01 -13.80 -0.76
N LEU A 205 29.92 -12.49 -0.54
CA LEU A 205 29.74 -11.49 -1.60
C LEU A 205 30.96 -11.40 -2.53
N GLU A 206 32.19 -11.48 -2.00
CA GLU A 206 33.41 -11.56 -2.80
C GLU A 206 33.47 -12.83 -3.65
N ALA A 207 33.01 -13.96 -3.14
CA ALA A 207 32.92 -15.18 -3.91
C ALA A 207 31.86 -15.07 -5.02
N MET A 208 30.71 -14.46 -4.73
CA MET A 208 29.69 -14.16 -5.74
C MET A 208 30.22 -13.29 -6.88
N GLU A 209 31.18 -12.40 -6.59
CA GLU A 209 31.82 -11.56 -7.61
C GLU A 209 32.69 -12.37 -8.59
N LYS A 210 33.27 -13.48 -8.13
CA LYS A 210 34.19 -14.33 -8.89
C LYS A 210 33.49 -15.50 -9.58
N LEU A 211 32.17 -15.59 -9.51
CA LEU A 211 31.39 -16.65 -10.17
C LEU A 211 31.44 -16.52 -11.69
N HIS A 212 31.11 -17.61 -12.37
CA HIS A 212 31.01 -17.65 -13.82
C HIS A 212 29.91 -16.69 -14.31
N PRO A 213 30.10 -15.94 -15.42
CA PRO A 213 29.17 -14.89 -15.87
C PRO A 213 27.75 -15.37 -16.20
N ASN A 214 27.59 -16.66 -16.55
CA ASN A 214 26.28 -17.27 -16.80
C ASN A 214 25.52 -17.68 -15.51
N VAL A 215 26.09 -17.45 -14.32
CA VAL A 215 25.42 -17.70 -13.04
C VAL A 215 24.49 -16.52 -12.75
N ASP A 216 23.26 -16.80 -12.36
CA ASP A 216 22.31 -15.78 -11.93
C ASP A 216 22.61 -15.37 -10.49
N VAL A 217 23.48 -14.38 -10.35
CA VAL A 217 23.87 -13.81 -9.06
C VAL A 217 22.69 -13.12 -8.37
N ALA A 218 21.75 -12.54 -9.13
CA ALA A 218 20.59 -11.88 -8.56
C ALA A 218 19.71 -12.87 -7.78
N LEU A 219 19.49 -14.08 -8.31
CA LEU A 219 18.76 -15.12 -7.58
C LEU A 219 19.43 -15.51 -6.25
N ASN A 220 20.76 -15.66 -6.24
CA ASN A 220 21.49 -15.99 -5.02
C ASN A 220 21.41 -14.86 -3.98
N LEU A 221 21.55 -13.61 -4.42
CA LEU A 221 21.40 -12.44 -3.56
C LEU A 221 19.98 -12.32 -3.01
N THR A 222 18.95 -12.53 -3.84
CA THR A 222 17.55 -12.56 -3.40
C THR A 222 17.32 -13.61 -2.31
N ALA A 223 17.80 -14.85 -2.52
CA ALA A 223 17.67 -15.91 -1.52
C ALA A 223 18.35 -15.56 -0.19
N LEU A 224 19.55 -14.95 -0.25
CA LEU A 224 20.28 -14.50 0.93
C LEU A 224 19.52 -13.38 1.66
N LEU A 225 19.02 -12.37 0.95
CA LEU A 225 18.30 -11.25 1.56
C LEU A 225 16.95 -11.67 2.15
N GLU A 226 16.19 -12.53 1.47
CA GLU A 226 14.94 -13.07 2.02
C GLU A 226 15.17 -13.81 3.33
N ARG A 227 16.26 -14.59 3.37
CA ARG A 227 16.64 -15.36 4.55
C ARG A 227 17.03 -14.45 5.71
N LEU A 228 17.90 -13.46 5.48
CA LEU A 228 18.27 -12.48 6.50
C LEU A 228 17.10 -11.60 6.95
N THR A 229 16.15 -11.31 6.05
CA THR A 229 14.91 -10.59 6.37
C THR A 229 14.06 -11.42 7.36
N LYS A 230 13.81 -12.70 7.06
CA LYS A 230 13.07 -13.61 7.94
C LYS A 230 13.75 -13.80 9.29
N PHE A 231 15.08 -13.86 9.31
CA PHE A 231 15.85 -13.93 10.55
C PHE A 231 15.59 -12.71 11.46
N ARG A 232 15.60 -11.49 10.89
CA ARG A 232 15.32 -10.25 11.63
C ARG A 232 13.86 -10.15 12.09
N GLU A 233 12.91 -10.59 11.27
CA GLU A 233 11.50 -10.67 11.64
C GLU A 233 11.27 -11.66 12.81
N ALA A 234 11.96 -12.81 12.80
CA ALA A 234 11.90 -13.77 13.90
C ALA A 234 12.46 -13.18 15.20
N GLN A 235 13.61 -12.48 15.14
CA GLN A 235 14.22 -11.82 16.31
C GLN A 235 13.30 -10.75 16.91
N SER A 236 12.65 -9.92 16.09
CA SER A 236 11.74 -8.88 16.56
C SER A 236 10.43 -9.41 17.17
N SER A 237 9.97 -10.61 16.76
CA SER A 237 8.81 -11.25 17.37
C SER A 237 9.07 -11.75 18.81
N VAL A 238 10.29 -12.21 19.08
CA VAL A 238 10.70 -12.73 20.40
C VAL A 238 10.81 -11.58 21.41
N THR A 239 11.35 -10.44 21.01
CA THR A 239 11.49 -9.26 21.89
C THR A 239 10.14 -8.65 22.30
N ASN A 240 9.12 -8.67 21.43
CA ASN A 240 7.79 -8.14 21.72
C ASN A 240 7.00 -8.93 22.79
N THR A 241 7.39 -10.18 23.09
CA THR A 241 6.74 -10.99 24.15
C THR A 241 7.36 -10.81 25.53
N GLY A 242 8.53 -10.17 25.63
CA GLY A 242 9.28 -9.98 26.88
C GLY A 242 9.31 -8.54 27.43
N GLN A 243 8.63 -7.57 26.80
CA GLN A 243 8.70 -6.16 27.20
C GLN A 243 7.62 -5.76 28.23
N GLN A 244 7.80 -6.26 29.45
CA GLN A 244 7.58 -5.49 30.67
C GLN A 244 8.84 -5.69 31.49
N GLU A 245 9.54 -4.61 31.87
CA GLU A 245 10.78 -4.57 32.68
C GLU A 245 12.13 -4.61 31.92
N ALA A 246 12.60 -3.46 31.38
CA ALA A 246 14.03 -3.05 31.38
C ALA A 246 14.27 -1.71 30.61
N GLU A 247 13.98 -0.56 31.23
CA GLU A 247 13.99 0.75 30.56
C GLU A 247 15.33 1.52 30.50
N VAL A 248 16.50 0.93 30.81
CA VAL A 248 17.76 1.73 30.86
C VAL A 248 18.94 1.13 30.05
N GLY A 249 18.83 -0.09 29.52
CA GLY A 249 19.92 -0.76 28.76
C GLY A 249 19.75 -0.81 27.23
N ASP A 250 18.66 -0.27 26.68
CA ASP A 250 18.19 -0.62 25.32
C ASP A 250 18.79 0.25 24.19
N LYS A 251 19.17 1.50 24.48
CA LYS A 251 19.66 2.44 23.44
C LYS A 251 20.98 2.01 22.80
N SER A 252 21.95 1.55 23.57
CA SER A 252 23.26 1.16 23.03
C SER A 252 23.18 -0.11 22.18
N LYS A 253 22.23 -1.00 22.47
CA LYS A 253 22.00 -2.21 21.68
C LYS A 253 21.30 -1.86 20.35
N LEU A 254 20.29 -1.01 20.40
CA LEU A 254 19.58 -0.54 19.21
C LEU A 254 20.51 0.21 18.24
N GLU A 255 21.42 1.06 18.75
CA GLU A 255 22.42 1.76 17.94
C GLU A 255 23.42 0.80 17.28
N GLN A 256 23.88 -0.23 18.01
CA GLN A 256 24.77 -1.26 17.46
C GLN A 256 24.09 -2.08 16.35
N GLU A 257 22.82 -2.46 16.55
CA GLU A 257 22.04 -3.20 15.55
C GLU A 257 21.74 -2.38 14.30
N GLU A 258 21.43 -1.09 14.44
CA GLU A 258 21.25 -0.19 13.29
C GLU A 258 22.54 -0.04 12.48
N GLN A 259 23.69 0.05 13.17
CA GLN A 259 24.99 0.18 12.54
C GLN A 259 25.44 -1.12 11.84
N GLU A 260 25.11 -2.28 12.41
CA GLU A 260 25.28 -3.57 11.75
C GLU A 260 24.42 -3.69 10.49
N GLY A 261 23.13 -3.31 10.58
CA GLY A 261 22.23 -3.28 9.44
C GLY A 261 22.71 -2.35 8.32
N LEU A 262 23.24 -1.18 8.67
CA LEU A 262 23.80 -0.24 7.70
C LEU A 262 25.06 -0.79 7.03
N ARG A 263 25.95 -1.45 7.79
CA ARG A 263 27.15 -2.10 7.23
C ARG A 263 26.77 -3.20 6.24
N VAL A 264 25.84 -4.07 6.62
CA VAL A 264 25.32 -5.14 5.75
C VAL A 264 24.72 -4.56 4.48
N PHE A 265 23.88 -3.51 4.61
CA PHE A 265 23.31 -2.81 3.47
C PHE A 265 24.39 -2.27 2.52
N GLN A 266 25.40 -1.56 3.04
CA GLN A 266 26.47 -0.97 2.23
C GLN A 266 27.28 -2.04 1.48
N GLN A 267 27.58 -3.17 2.14
CA GLN A 267 28.28 -4.29 1.52
C GLN A 267 27.46 -4.91 0.37
N VAL A 268 26.19 -5.22 0.61
CA VAL A 268 25.30 -5.77 -0.43
C VAL A 268 25.10 -4.78 -1.57
N MET A 269 24.90 -3.49 -1.28
CA MET A 269 24.76 -2.43 -2.29
C MET A 269 26.02 -2.32 -3.16
N ALA A 270 27.21 -2.36 -2.56
CA ALA A 270 28.47 -2.26 -3.30
C ALA A 270 28.62 -3.45 -4.26
N THR A 271 28.36 -4.66 -3.80
CA THR A 271 28.42 -5.87 -4.62
C THR A 271 27.35 -5.88 -5.71
N ALA A 272 26.10 -5.54 -5.37
CA ALA A 272 25.00 -5.45 -6.33
C ALA A 272 25.29 -4.39 -7.41
N SER A 273 25.79 -3.22 -7.03
CA SER A 273 26.16 -2.16 -7.97
C SER A 273 27.32 -2.60 -8.87
N LYS A 274 28.30 -3.33 -8.32
CA LYS A 274 29.43 -3.83 -9.10
C LYS A 274 29.04 -4.96 -10.05
N LEU A 275 28.13 -5.86 -9.69
CA LEU A 275 27.82 -7.05 -10.50
C LEU A 275 26.60 -6.88 -11.39
N LEU A 276 25.50 -6.37 -10.84
CA LEU A 276 24.22 -6.30 -11.54
C LEU A 276 24.19 -5.11 -12.52
N LEU A 277 24.85 -4.00 -12.19
CA LEU A 277 24.94 -2.82 -13.06
C LEU A 277 26.14 -2.87 -14.03
N SER A 278 27.20 -3.64 -13.76
CA SER A 278 28.35 -3.75 -14.70
C SER A 278 28.22 -4.85 -15.75
N SER A 279 27.41 -5.89 -15.51
CA SER A 279 27.07 -6.95 -16.47
C SER A 279 26.44 -6.43 -17.78
N SER A 280 26.19 -5.12 -17.88
CA SER A 280 25.81 -4.36 -19.07
C SER A 280 26.88 -4.33 -20.18
N ARG A 281 28.18 -4.48 -19.87
CA ARG A 281 29.26 -4.27 -20.87
C ARG A 281 29.56 -5.43 -21.81
N TYR A 282 29.10 -6.65 -21.53
CA TYR A 282 29.51 -7.83 -22.30
C TYR A 282 28.65 -8.15 -23.53
N VAL A 283 27.52 -7.47 -23.73
CA VAL A 283 26.61 -7.78 -24.85
C VAL A 283 26.95 -7.00 -26.14
N ALA A 284 27.81 -5.99 -26.09
CA ALA A 284 28.11 -5.15 -27.25
C ALA A 284 29.32 -5.61 -28.11
N GLY A 285 30.07 -6.65 -27.71
CA GLY A 285 31.39 -6.94 -28.30
C GLY A 285 31.74 -8.38 -28.68
N SER A 286 30.96 -9.40 -28.33
CA SER A 286 31.25 -10.78 -28.74
C SER A 286 30.47 -11.15 -30.00
N ALA A 287 31.20 -11.35 -31.09
CA ALA A 287 30.69 -11.82 -32.37
C ALA A 287 30.28 -13.31 -32.30
N GLU A 288 29.17 -13.61 -31.63
CA GLU A 288 28.38 -14.82 -31.80
C GLU A 288 27.02 -14.58 -31.12
N PRO A 289 25.88 -14.62 -31.84
CA PRO A 289 24.58 -14.44 -31.21
C PRO A 289 24.30 -15.65 -30.31
N PRO A 290 24.00 -15.47 -29.01
CA PRO A 290 23.46 -16.57 -28.24
C PRO A 290 22.08 -16.90 -28.85
N SER A 291 21.94 -18.11 -29.38
CA SER A 291 20.65 -18.71 -29.59
C SER A 291 19.96 -18.85 -28.22
N GLN A 292 19.21 -17.84 -27.76
CA GLN A 292 18.16 -17.92 -26.73
C GLN A 292 17.74 -16.51 -26.28
N GLY A 293 16.56 -16.05 -26.72
CA GLY A 293 15.89 -14.89 -26.09
C GLY A 293 15.52 -15.14 -24.62
N ALA A 294 15.43 -16.40 -24.20
CA ALA A 294 15.04 -16.81 -22.85
C ALA A 294 16.08 -16.47 -21.76
N SER A 295 17.38 -16.42 -22.06
CA SER A 295 18.40 -16.17 -21.02
C SER A 295 18.44 -14.71 -20.56
N VAL A 296 18.15 -13.77 -21.46
CA VAL A 296 18.09 -12.34 -21.16
C VAL A 296 16.83 -11.99 -20.35
N GLU A 297 15.70 -12.65 -20.64
CA GLU A 297 14.44 -12.47 -19.91
C GLU A 297 14.52 -12.98 -18.46
N VAL A 298 15.13 -14.16 -18.27
CA VAL A 298 15.32 -14.75 -16.92
C VAL A 298 16.16 -13.83 -16.04
N HIS A 299 17.24 -13.24 -16.59
CA HIS A 299 18.08 -12.28 -15.87
C HIS A 299 17.37 -10.94 -15.59
N LEU A 300 16.41 -10.52 -16.41
CA LEU A 300 15.63 -9.31 -16.15
C LEU A 300 14.69 -9.52 -14.96
N SER A 301 13.99 -10.65 -14.93
CA SER A 301 13.07 -11.02 -13.84
C SER A 301 13.79 -11.11 -12.50
N SER A 302 14.92 -11.81 -12.45
CA SER A 302 15.68 -12.03 -11.22
C SER A 302 16.25 -10.74 -10.63
N VAL A 303 16.80 -9.85 -11.46
CA VAL A 303 17.34 -8.56 -11.00
C VAL A 303 16.24 -7.62 -10.49
N LEU A 304 15.09 -7.56 -11.16
CA LEU A 304 13.98 -6.71 -10.69
C LEU A 304 13.38 -7.24 -9.39
N SER A 305 13.22 -8.57 -9.28
CA SER A 305 12.82 -9.22 -8.03
C SER A 305 13.82 -8.93 -6.91
N PHE A 306 15.12 -8.95 -7.21
CA PHE A 306 16.17 -8.57 -6.26
C PHE A 306 15.94 -7.15 -5.71
N PHE A 307 15.69 -6.14 -6.55
CA PHE A 307 15.44 -4.78 -6.05
C PHE A 307 14.23 -4.68 -5.12
N VAL A 308 13.16 -5.44 -5.39
CA VAL A 308 11.99 -5.53 -4.49
C VAL A 308 12.39 -6.13 -3.14
N THR A 309 13.05 -7.30 -3.15
CA THR A 309 13.51 -7.95 -1.92
C THR A 309 14.56 -7.14 -1.17
N PHE A 310 15.33 -6.32 -1.87
CA PHE A 310 16.32 -5.46 -1.24
C PHE A 310 15.66 -4.25 -0.56
N ALA A 311 14.59 -3.71 -1.14
CA ALA A 311 13.80 -2.69 -0.48
C ALA A 311 13.12 -3.24 0.79
N THR A 312 12.55 -4.45 0.75
CA THR A 312 11.96 -5.09 1.95
C THR A 312 13.02 -5.39 3.01
N PHE A 313 14.19 -5.89 2.63
CA PHE A 313 15.33 -6.09 3.53
C PHE A 313 15.75 -4.77 4.19
N THR A 314 15.91 -3.70 3.41
CA THR A 314 16.33 -2.38 3.92
C THR A 314 15.30 -1.82 4.90
N LEU A 315 14.01 -1.98 4.62
CA LEU A 315 12.94 -1.57 5.52
C LEU A 315 12.93 -2.40 6.81
N THR A 316 13.09 -3.71 6.75
CA THR A 316 13.06 -4.56 7.96
C THR A 316 14.27 -4.35 8.87
N TRP A 317 15.44 -4.08 8.29
CA TRP A 317 16.67 -3.89 9.05
C TRP A 317 16.88 -2.46 9.56
N LEU A 318 16.46 -1.43 8.80
CA LEU A 318 16.73 -0.02 9.14
C LEU A 318 15.52 0.78 9.65
N ASN A 319 14.29 0.25 9.57
CA ASN A 319 13.07 0.98 9.98
C ASN A 319 12.73 0.80 11.47
N GLY A 320 13.73 0.61 12.35
CA GLY A 320 13.56 0.31 13.77
C GLY A 320 13.04 1.47 14.64
N SER A 321 12.97 2.70 14.12
CA SER A 321 12.55 3.88 14.88
C SER A 321 11.45 4.63 14.13
N LYS A 322 10.39 5.01 14.86
CA LYS A 322 9.31 5.89 14.36
C LYS A 322 9.77 7.33 14.08
N GLN A 323 11.04 7.67 14.34
CA GLN A 323 11.61 8.97 14.01
C GLN A 323 12.31 8.97 12.65
N LYS A 324 12.49 10.17 12.11
CA LYS A 324 13.14 10.45 10.82
C LYS A 324 14.52 9.77 10.76
N ASN A 325 14.60 8.61 10.11
CA ASN A 325 15.88 7.93 9.84
C ASN A 325 16.37 8.34 8.44
N PRO A 326 17.21 9.39 8.31
CA PRO A 326 17.72 9.84 7.01
C PRO A 326 18.55 8.76 6.31
N ASN A 327 19.12 7.83 7.07
CA ASN A 327 19.90 6.71 6.53
C ASN A 327 19.01 5.74 5.74
N THR A 328 17.82 5.43 6.26
CA THR A 328 16.86 4.52 5.60
C THR A 328 16.34 5.13 4.30
N THR A 329 15.98 6.41 4.31
CA THR A 329 15.49 7.10 3.10
C THR A 329 16.60 7.25 2.06
N ALA A 330 17.84 7.54 2.46
CA ALA A 330 19.00 7.57 1.57
C ALA A 330 19.31 6.19 0.96
N ALA A 331 19.25 5.12 1.77
CA ALA A 331 19.42 3.74 1.32
C ALA A 331 18.36 3.34 0.28
N LEU A 332 17.09 3.62 0.55
CA LEU A 332 15.99 3.32 -0.37
C LEU A 332 16.07 4.16 -1.64
N GLN A 333 16.48 5.44 -1.55
CA GLN A 333 16.77 6.27 -2.72
C GLN A 333 17.87 5.63 -3.60
N GLN A 334 18.93 5.09 -3.01
CA GLN A 334 19.98 4.39 -3.77
C GLN A 334 19.43 3.14 -4.48
N ILE A 335 18.61 2.32 -3.80
CA ILE A 335 17.98 1.14 -4.41
C ILE A 335 17.09 1.53 -5.60
N VAL A 336 16.18 2.49 -5.42
CA VAL A 336 15.28 2.94 -6.49
C VAL A 336 16.07 3.55 -7.65
N SER A 337 17.09 4.35 -7.35
CA SER A 337 17.97 4.93 -8.39
C SER A 337 18.76 3.86 -9.15
N GLY A 338 19.22 2.79 -8.47
CA GLY A 338 19.88 1.64 -9.08
C GLY A 338 18.94 0.86 -10.00
N CYS A 339 17.69 0.63 -9.56
CA CYS A 339 16.66 0.01 -10.39
C CYS A 339 16.35 0.86 -11.64
N LEU A 340 16.26 2.18 -11.50
CA LEU A 340 16.05 3.09 -12.62
C LEU A 340 17.24 3.12 -13.58
N ALA A 341 18.47 3.17 -13.07
CA ALA A 341 19.67 3.10 -13.89
C ALA A 341 19.71 1.81 -14.72
N PHE A 342 19.43 0.66 -14.08
CA PHE A 342 19.33 -0.63 -14.74
C PHE A 342 18.26 -0.66 -15.85
N LEU A 343 17.08 -0.09 -15.60
CA LEU A 343 16.00 -0.01 -16.60
C LEU A 343 16.26 1.01 -17.72
N ARG A 344 17.01 2.09 -17.45
CA ARG A 344 17.38 3.08 -18.47
C ARG A 344 18.37 2.51 -19.48
N GLU A 345 19.31 1.69 -19.04
CA GLU A 345 20.27 1.02 -19.92
C GLU A 345 19.60 -0.03 -20.83
N ARG A 346 18.46 -0.59 -20.41
CA ARG A 346 17.72 -1.62 -21.15
C ARG A 346 16.40 -1.06 -21.66
N THR A 347 16.37 -0.51 -22.88
CA THR A 347 15.15 0.10 -23.45
C THR A 347 14.23 -0.89 -24.16
N ALA A 348 14.64 -2.14 -24.34
CA ALA A 348 13.90 -3.15 -25.11
C ALA A 348 12.45 -3.38 -24.61
N TRP A 349 12.22 -3.34 -23.30
CA TRP A 349 10.89 -3.51 -22.69
C TRP A 349 9.91 -2.36 -22.98
N ARG A 350 10.41 -1.21 -23.47
CA ARG A 350 9.58 -0.07 -23.87
C ARG A 350 8.97 -0.24 -25.27
N VAL A 351 9.46 -1.20 -26.05
CA VAL A 351 8.97 -1.47 -27.40
C VAL A 351 7.83 -2.48 -27.33
N ASP A 352 6.68 -2.18 -27.96
CA ASP A 352 5.44 -2.98 -27.91
C ASP A 352 5.53 -4.41 -28.47
N LYS A 353 6.71 -4.84 -28.93
CA LYS A 353 6.90 -6.18 -29.53
C LYS A 353 6.82 -7.30 -28.48
N ASP A 354 7.28 -7.06 -27.25
CA ASP A 354 7.34 -8.07 -26.19
C ASP A 354 6.40 -7.72 -25.02
N LYS A 355 5.10 -7.97 -25.20
CA LYS A 355 4.06 -7.66 -24.19
C LYS A 355 4.33 -8.32 -22.83
N GLN A 356 4.91 -9.53 -22.82
CA GLN A 356 5.19 -10.28 -21.59
C GLN A 356 6.32 -9.65 -20.76
N THR A 357 7.42 -9.22 -21.39
CA THR A 357 8.54 -8.57 -20.69
C THR A 357 8.12 -7.23 -20.13
N ARG A 358 7.32 -6.45 -20.88
CA ARG A 358 6.73 -5.20 -20.39
C ARG A 358 5.82 -5.43 -19.17
N GLN A 359 4.95 -6.45 -19.22
CA GLN A 359 4.08 -6.78 -18.09
C GLN A 359 4.87 -7.20 -16.85
N LEU A 360 5.93 -7.99 -17.02
CA LEU A 360 6.82 -8.37 -15.93
C LEU A 360 7.50 -7.15 -15.29
N VAL A 361 8.09 -6.26 -16.10
CA VAL A 361 8.74 -5.04 -15.59
C VAL A 361 7.75 -4.18 -14.81
N VAL A 362 6.57 -3.94 -15.37
CA VAL A 362 5.52 -3.13 -14.72
C VAL A 362 5.08 -3.77 -13.40
N SER A 363 4.88 -5.10 -13.35
CA SER A 363 4.49 -5.81 -12.13
C SER A 363 5.55 -5.72 -11.02
N GLN A 364 6.84 -5.79 -11.37
CA GLN A 364 7.91 -5.64 -10.38
C GLN A 364 8.06 -4.19 -9.90
N LEU A 365 7.90 -3.20 -10.79
CA LEU A 365 7.87 -1.78 -10.41
C LEU A 365 6.67 -1.45 -9.50
N GLU A 366 5.50 -2.03 -9.79
CA GLU A 366 4.31 -1.94 -8.94
C GLU A 366 4.60 -2.49 -7.54
N SER A 367 5.19 -3.68 -7.46
CA SER A 367 5.56 -4.31 -6.18
C SER A 367 6.56 -3.47 -5.39
N LEU A 368 7.59 -2.91 -6.06
CA LEU A 368 8.57 -2.02 -5.44
C LEU A 368 7.91 -0.74 -4.91
N ALA A 369 7.06 -0.09 -5.73
CA ALA A 369 6.33 1.11 -5.34
C ALA A 369 5.40 0.85 -4.14
N LEU A 370 4.62 -0.23 -4.17
CA LEU A 370 3.73 -0.61 -3.08
C LEU A 370 4.50 -0.93 -1.80
N THR A 371 5.67 -1.55 -1.89
CA THR A 371 6.53 -1.85 -0.73
C THR A 371 6.96 -0.57 -0.02
N LEU A 372 7.36 0.46 -0.77
CA LEU A 372 7.74 1.77 -0.22
C LEU A 372 6.53 2.53 0.35
N LEU A 373 5.46 2.63 -0.44
CA LEU A 373 4.25 3.39 -0.09
C LEU A 373 3.48 2.79 1.09
N ARG A 374 3.54 1.47 1.27
CA ARG A 374 2.93 0.78 2.42
C ARG A 374 3.75 0.89 3.69
N SER A 375 5.04 1.19 3.64
CA SER A 375 5.90 1.14 4.82
C SER A 375 6.23 2.52 5.37
N LEU A 376 6.46 3.50 4.49
CA LEU A 376 6.93 4.83 4.84
C LEU A 376 5.81 5.85 5.06
N SER A 377 6.12 6.92 5.80
CA SER A 377 5.30 8.13 5.91
C SER A 377 5.51 9.08 4.73
N ILE A 378 4.60 10.03 4.54
CA ILE A 378 4.66 11.06 3.49
C ILE A 378 5.99 11.83 3.55
N ASP A 379 6.45 12.22 4.73
CA ASP A 379 7.71 12.94 4.92
C ASP A 379 8.92 12.15 4.43
N ASN A 380 8.97 10.85 4.72
CA ASN A 380 10.07 9.98 4.31
C ASN A 380 10.01 9.69 2.81
N LEU A 381 8.80 9.52 2.25
CA LEU A 381 8.59 9.33 0.82
C LEU A 381 9.03 10.55 -0.01
N MET A 382 8.82 11.77 0.51
CA MET A 382 9.25 12.99 -0.16
C MET A 382 10.78 13.10 -0.30
N GLN A 383 11.55 12.43 0.55
CA GLN A 383 13.01 12.41 0.45
C GLN A 383 13.49 11.50 -0.69
N ILE A 384 12.66 10.55 -1.13
CA ILE A 384 12.98 9.62 -2.22
C ILE A 384 12.58 10.26 -3.56
N SER A 385 13.45 11.13 -4.09
CA SER A 385 13.18 11.83 -5.36
C SER A 385 13.04 10.89 -6.56
N ALA A 386 13.68 9.72 -6.51
CA ALA A 386 13.63 8.71 -7.57
C ALA A 386 12.25 8.02 -7.69
N LEU A 387 11.43 8.06 -6.63
CA LEU A 387 10.09 7.46 -6.64
C LEU A 387 9.20 8.06 -7.72
N ARG A 388 9.26 9.39 -7.91
CA ARG A 388 8.50 10.09 -8.95
C ARG A 388 8.82 9.57 -10.34
N GLU A 389 10.11 9.42 -10.64
CA GLU A 389 10.54 8.93 -11.94
C GLU A 389 10.11 7.49 -12.15
N MET A 390 10.19 6.65 -11.12
CA MET A 390 9.73 5.27 -11.18
C MET A 390 8.23 5.17 -11.48
N LEU A 391 7.40 5.99 -10.84
CA LEU A 391 5.95 6.03 -11.13
C LEU A 391 5.68 6.45 -12.58
N ALA A 392 6.45 7.40 -13.11
CA ALA A 392 6.31 7.87 -14.48
C ALA A 392 6.69 6.84 -15.56
N LEU A 393 7.40 5.75 -15.19
CA LEU A 393 7.70 4.63 -16.08
C LEU A 393 6.53 3.66 -16.24
N MET A 394 5.59 3.66 -15.29
CA MET A 394 4.42 2.78 -15.34
C MET A 394 3.32 3.35 -16.25
N PRO A 395 2.47 2.49 -16.85
CA PRO A 395 1.33 2.97 -17.60
C PRO A 395 0.38 3.76 -16.69
N TRP A 396 -0.12 4.88 -17.21
CA TRP A 396 -1.04 5.78 -16.50
C TRP A 396 -2.32 5.05 -16.08
N GLN A 397 -2.94 4.36 -17.02
CA GLN A 397 -4.05 3.45 -16.78
C GLN A 397 -3.54 2.05 -16.38
N GLY A 398 -4.13 1.46 -15.34
CA GLY A 398 -3.69 0.18 -14.76
C GLY A 398 -2.72 0.39 -13.60
N ALA A 399 -1.45 -0.01 -13.75
CA ALA A 399 -0.51 -0.13 -12.64
C ALA A 399 -0.34 1.15 -11.78
N TRP A 400 -0.12 2.33 -12.38
CA TRP A 400 0.04 3.54 -11.56
C TRP A 400 -1.26 3.92 -10.83
N LYS A 401 -2.41 3.73 -11.48
CA LYS A 401 -3.72 3.93 -10.87
C LYS A 401 -3.96 2.96 -9.70
N ASP A 402 -3.63 1.69 -9.87
CA ASP A 402 -3.79 0.64 -8.85
C ASP A 402 -2.89 0.91 -7.63
N VAL A 403 -1.63 1.31 -7.88
CA VAL A 403 -0.69 1.76 -6.84
C VAL A 403 -1.26 2.95 -6.07
N SER A 404 -1.80 3.93 -6.79
CA SER A 404 -2.38 5.14 -6.19
C SER A 404 -3.57 4.82 -5.29
N LEU A 405 -4.49 3.96 -5.75
CA LEU A 405 -5.65 3.52 -4.96
C LEU A 405 -5.25 2.72 -3.74
N ALA A 406 -4.29 1.81 -3.88
CA ALA A 406 -3.75 1.03 -2.76
C ALA A 406 -3.11 1.96 -1.72
N TRP A 407 -2.38 2.99 -2.15
CA TRP A 407 -1.76 3.94 -1.23
C TRP A 407 -2.80 4.81 -0.49
N ILE A 408 -3.85 5.31 -1.16
CA ILE A 408 -4.92 6.05 -0.47
C ILE A 408 -5.53 5.20 0.64
N ARG A 409 -5.79 3.91 0.38
CA ARG A 409 -6.34 2.99 1.40
C ARG A 409 -5.41 2.87 2.61
N VAL A 410 -4.10 2.81 2.39
CA VAL A 410 -3.09 2.80 3.46
C VAL A 410 -3.09 4.10 4.25
N LEU A 411 -3.09 5.25 3.58
CA LEU A 411 -3.12 6.57 4.23
C LEU A 411 -4.36 6.74 5.10
N LEU A 412 -5.53 6.32 4.59
CA LEU A 412 -6.79 6.36 5.31
C LEU A 412 -6.79 5.40 6.51
N ALA A 413 -6.26 4.18 6.35
CA ALA A 413 -6.17 3.21 7.45
C ALA A 413 -5.23 3.68 8.58
N ARG A 414 -4.18 4.43 8.23
CA ARG A 414 -3.22 5.00 9.20
C ARG A 414 -3.65 6.33 9.80
N HIS A 415 -4.69 6.95 9.26
CA HIS A 415 -5.06 8.34 9.55
C HIS A 415 -3.86 9.31 9.43
N GLU A 416 -3.02 9.09 8.43
CA GLU A 416 -1.81 9.88 8.23
C GLU A 416 -2.16 11.32 7.82
N ARG A 417 -1.62 12.31 8.54
CA ARG A 417 -2.01 13.72 8.40
C ARG A 417 -1.15 14.45 7.38
N VAL A 418 -1.79 15.36 6.64
CA VAL A 418 -1.12 16.29 5.73
C VAL A 418 -1.07 17.67 6.39
N HIS A 419 0.15 18.16 6.64
CA HIS A 419 0.44 19.39 7.33
C HIS A 419 0.78 20.55 6.39
N ASP A 420 1.55 20.28 5.33
CA ASP A 420 2.16 21.32 4.49
C ASP A 420 1.72 21.29 3.02
N GLU A 421 1.85 22.44 2.34
CA GLU A 421 1.62 22.56 0.89
C GLU A 421 2.50 21.59 0.09
N LYS A 422 3.77 21.42 0.48
CA LYS A 422 4.70 20.52 -0.22
C LYS A 422 4.26 19.05 -0.11
N GLN A 423 3.71 18.65 1.04
CA GLN A 423 3.19 17.30 1.24
C GLN A 423 1.94 17.07 0.39
N MET A 424 1.03 18.05 0.35
CA MET A 424 -0.16 17.97 -0.50
C MET A 424 0.20 17.90 -1.99
N ASP A 425 1.12 18.75 -2.44
CA ASP A 425 1.59 18.72 -3.83
C ASP A 425 2.25 17.38 -4.18
N PHE A 426 3.13 16.85 -3.31
CA PHE A 426 3.70 15.52 -3.50
C PHE A 426 2.63 14.43 -3.60
N LEU A 427 1.67 14.43 -2.68
CA LEU A 427 0.56 13.48 -2.64
C LEU A 427 -0.24 13.53 -3.95
N LEU A 428 -0.63 14.72 -4.40
CA LEU A 428 -1.39 14.90 -5.64
C LEU A 428 -0.61 14.46 -6.88
N GLN A 429 0.71 14.59 -6.88
CA GLN A 429 1.54 14.10 -7.98
C GLN A 429 1.68 12.57 -7.99
N VAL A 430 1.71 11.90 -6.82
CA VAL A 430 1.67 10.43 -6.76
C VAL A 430 0.28 9.92 -7.17
N LEU A 431 -0.79 10.62 -6.78
CA LEU A 431 -2.18 10.29 -7.14
C LEU A 431 -2.60 10.83 -8.53
N ALA A 432 -1.66 11.26 -9.36
CA ALA A 432 -1.95 11.93 -10.63
C ALA A 432 -2.96 11.19 -11.53
N PRO A 433 -2.92 9.85 -11.69
CA PRO A 433 -3.91 9.12 -12.52
C PRO A 433 -5.35 9.17 -12.01
N LEU A 434 -5.54 9.40 -10.70
CA LEU A 434 -6.87 9.56 -10.10
C LEU A 434 -7.35 11.00 -10.18
N VAL A 435 -6.41 11.95 -10.15
CA VAL A 435 -6.68 13.39 -10.19
C VAL A 435 -6.88 13.87 -11.62
N ARG A 436 -6.15 13.37 -12.62
CA ARG A 436 -6.16 13.91 -13.99
C ARG A 436 -6.37 12.79 -15.01
N ASP A 437 -6.94 13.13 -16.15
CA ASP A 437 -6.99 12.21 -17.29
C ASP A 437 -5.60 12.06 -17.91
N ASP A 438 -5.38 10.96 -18.65
CA ASP A 438 -4.06 10.68 -19.24
C ASP A 438 -3.70 11.82 -20.22
N PRO A 439 -2.57 12.52 -20.03
CA PRO A 439 -2.15 13.57 -20.95
C PRO A 439 -1.95 13.06 -22.39
N ASN A 440 -1.71 11.76 -22.58
CA ASN A 440 -1.48 11.15 -23.89
C ASN A 440 -2.77 10.71 -24.60
N GLU A 441 -3.87 10.45 -23.88
CA GLU A 441 -5.17 10.06 -24.49
C GLU A 441 -5.87 11.22 -25.20
N LEU A 442 -5.52 12.47 -24.86
CA LEU A 442 -6.01 13.69 -25.51
C LEU A 442 -5.68 13.77 -27.01
N GLN A 443 -4.79 12.91 -27.53
CA GLN A 443 -4.40 12.86 -28.95
C GLN A 443 -5.14 11.80 -29.78
N SER A 444 -5.98 10.96 -29.18
CA SER A 444 -6.75 9.95 -29.90
C SER A 444 -8.25 10.27 -29.90
N PRO A 445 -8.95 10.24 -31.06
CA PRO A 445 -10.39 10.44 -31.08
C PRO A 445 -11.08 9.30 -30.30
N PRO A 446 -12.16 9.58 -29.55
CA PRO A 446 -12.82 8.57 -28.75
C PRO A 446 -13.39 7.47 -29.65
N LEU A 447 -12.91 6.24 -29.45
CA LEU A 447 -13.47 5.03 -30.06
C LEU A 447 -14.90 4.84 -29.55
N ALA A 448 -15.86 5.31 -30.34
CA ALA A 448 -17.26 4.93 -30.19
C ALA A 448 -17.39 3.43 -30.48
N THR A 449 -17.48 2.61 -29.43
CA THR A 449 -18.31 1.39 -29.32
C THR A 449 -17.88 0.56 -28.12
N SER A 450 -18.55 0.73 -26.98
CA SER A 450 -18.63 -0.31 -25.95
C SER A 450 -20.08 -0.44 -25.49
N THR A 451 -20.55 -1.68 -25.52
CA THR A 451 -21.91 -2.17 -25.23
C THR A 451 -22.43 -1.65 -23.90
N GLU A 452 -23.70 -1.21 -23.87
CA GLU A 452 -24.31 -0.47 -22.74
C GLU A 452 -24.22 -1.20 -21.37
N VAL A 453 -24.23 -2.54 -21.36
CA VAL A 453 -24.15 -3.34 -20.12
C VAL A 453 -22.77 -3.27 -19.43
N GLY A 454 -21.70 -2.92 -20.16
CA GLY A 454 -20.35 -2.73 -19.60
C GLY A 454 -20.08 -1.31 -19.08
N LYS A 455 -20.87 -0.33 -19.50
CA LYS A 455 -20.69 1.08 -19.11
C LYS A 455 -21.06 1.32 -17.66
N ASP A 456 -22.12 0.67 -17.16
CA ASP A 456 -22.60 0.87 -15.79
C ASP A 456 -21.59 0.38 -14.75
N LYS A 457 -21.02 -0.82 -14.93
CA LYS A 457 -19.98 -1.34 -14.02
C LYS A 457 -18.70 -0.51 -14.03
N SER A 458 -18.28 -0.03 -15.20
CA SER A 458 -17.11 0.84 -15.33
C SER A 458 -17.36 2.19 -14.65
N ALA A 459 -18.57 2.73 -14.78
CA ALA A 459 -18.99 3.95 -14.10
C ALA A 459 -19.02 3.77 -12.57
N GLU A 460 -19.60 2.68 -12.05
CA GLU A 460 -19.62 2.38 -10.61
C GLU A 460 -18.20 2.29 -10.01
N ILE A 461 -17.29 1.60 -10.70
CA ILE A 461 -15.88 1.50 -10.28
C ILE A 461 -15.24 2.89 -10.25
N PHE A 462 -15.42 3.68 -11.32
CA PHE A 462 -14.90 5.03 -11.40
C PHE A 462 -15.45 5.92 -10.28
N GLU A 463 -16.75 5.85 -9.99
CA GLU A 463 -17.36 6.61 -8.90
C GLU A 463 -16.79 6.21 -7.53
N ALA A 464 -16.61 4.91 -7.27
CA ALA A 464 -15.98 4.43 -6.04
C ALA A 464 -14.52 4.90 -5.87
N GLU A 465 -13.75 4.95 -6.96
CA GLU A 465 -12.40 5.49 -6.98
C GLU A 465 -12.38 6.98 -6.64
N GLN A 466 -13.25 7.77 -7.28
CA GLN A 466 -13.35 9.21 -7.03
C GLN A 466 -13.83 9.52 -5.61
N GLN A 467 -14.77 8.73 -5.07
CA GLN A 467 -15.17 8.82 -3.66
C GLN A 467 -14.03 8.47 -2.70
N THR A 468 -13.12 7.57 -3.09
CA THR A 468 -11.94 7.24 -2.29
C THR A 468 -10.94 8.40 -2.30
N LEU A 469 -10.69 9.01 -3.46
CA LEU A 469 -9.86 10.22 -3.59
C LEU A 469 -10.43 11.39 -2.78
N ALA A 470 -11.75 11.59 -2.81
CA ALA A 470 -12.44 12.63 -2.05
C ALA A 470 -12.14 12.58 -0.54
N LYS A 471 -11.91 11.39 0.02
CA LYS A 471 -11.60 11.22 1.46
C LYS A 471 -10.25 11.79 1.87
N VAL A 472 -9.30 11.93 0.93
CA VAL A 472 -7.95 12.46 1.19
C VAL A 472 -7.99 13.88 1.76
N VAL A 473 -8.97 14.69 1.35
CA VAL A 473 -9.12 16.08 1.83
C VAL A 473 -9.32 16.12 3.35
N HIS A 474 -9.92 15.10 3.95
CA HIS A 474 -10.12 15.00 5.40
C HIS A 474 -8.85 14.64 6.18
N LEU A 475 -7.77 14.26 5.52
CA LEU A 475 -6.46 14.01 6.14
C LEU A 475 -5.70 15.30 6.44
N VAL A 476 -6.11 16.43 5.84
CA VAL A 476 -5.47 17.74 6.09
C VAL A 476 -5.73 18.19 7.52
N SER A 477 -4.66 18.39 8.29
CA SER A 477 -4.72 18.84 9.67
C SER A 477 -3.50 19.70 9.98
N ASN A 478 -3.73 20.95 10.34
CA ASN A 478 -2.70 21.86 10.80
C ASN A 478 -3.33 22.83 11.81
N ASP A 479 -2.59 23.17 12.86
CA ASP A 479 -3.00 24.15 13.87
C ASP A 479 -2.94 25.59 13.32
N ASP A 480 -2.12 25.82 12.29
CA ASP A 480 -2.08 27.07 11.56
C ASP A 480 -3.12 27.09 10.43
N LEU A 481 -4.15 27.92 10.62
CA LEU A 481 -5.25 28.10 9.67
C LEU A 481 -4.77 28.69 8.33
N ASP A 482 -3.71 29.50 8.33
CA ASP A 482 -3.15 30.08 7.10
C ASP A 482 -2.45 28.98 6.26
N VAL A 483 -1.73 28.05 6.91
CA VAL A 483 -1.14 26.90 6.23
C VAL A 483 -2.25 26.00 5.68
N LYS A 484 -3.30 25.75 6.46
CA LYS A 484 -4.45 24.95 6.04
C LYS A 484 -5.12 25.55 4.79
N PHE A 485 -5.26 26.87 4.71
CA PHE A 485 -5.77 27.54 3.52
C PHE A 485 -4.85 27.41 2.29
N ARG A 486 -3.52 27.52 2.47
CA ARG A 486 -2.55 27.29 1.39
C ARG A 486 -2.60 25.85 0.86
N VAL A 487 -2.73 24.86 1.76
CA VAL A 487 -2.93 23.45 1.39
C VAL A 487 -4.21 23.26 0.56
N PHE A 488 -5.33 23.86 0.98
CA PHE A 488 -6.58 23.82 0.22
C PHE A 488 -6.45 24.51 -1.15
N SER A 489 -5.68 25.58 -1.24
CA SER A 489 -5.41 26.27 -2.52
C SER A 489 -4.67 25.36 -3.52
N VAL A 490 -3.74 24.53 -3.05
CA VAL A 490 -3.06 23.52 -3.88
C VAL A 490 -4.03 22.43 -4.32
N ALA A 491 -4.83 21.90 -3.39
CA ALA A 491 -5.84 20.89 -3.69
C ALA A 491 -6.87 21.40 -4.72
N ARG A 492 -7.34 22.64 -4.59
CA ARG A 492 -8.27 23.27 -5.54
C ARG A 492 -7.67 23.38 -6.92
N ARG A 493 -6.43 23.87 -7.05
CA ARG A 493 -5.75 23.99 -8.36
C ARG A 493 -5.69 22.65 -9.08
N ALA A 494 -5.34 21.59 -8.36
CA ALA A 494 -5.29 20.25 -8.94
C ALA A 494 -6.69 19.72 -9.31
N CYS A 495 -7.69 19.86 -8.43
CA CYS A 495 -9.05 19.35 -8.65
C CYS A 495 -9.78 20.09 -9.79
N LEU A 496 -9.53 21.39 -9.99
CA LEU A 496 -10.15 22.14 -11.10
C LEU A 496 -9.58 21.76 -12.47
N GLN A 497 -8.35 21.24 -12.51
CA GLN A 497 -7.70 20.74 -13.72
C GLN A 497 -8.11 19.30 -14.06
N SER A 498 -8.84 18.61 -13.18
CA SER A 498 -9.21 17.18 -13.25
C SER A 498 -10.29 16.81 -14.27
N GLY A 499 -10.82 17.77 -15.04
CA GLY A 499 -11.93 17.52 -15.97
C GLY A 499 -13.31 17.51 -15.32
N VAL A 500 -14.36 17.64 -16.15
CA VAL A 500 -15.75 17.90 -15.72
C VAL A 500 -16.33 16.75 -14.90
N PHE A 501 -16.09 15.50 -15.30
CA PHE A 501 -16.71 14.33 -14.67
C PHE A 501 -16.18 13.99 -13.26
N ARG A 502 -14.97 14.44 -12.91
CA ARG A 502 -14.31 14.20 -11.61
C ARG A 502 -14.64 15.26 -10.57
N ILE A 503 -14.78 16.51 -11.02
CA ILE A 503 -15.00 17.69 -10.19
C ILE A 503 -16.19 17.52 -9.22
N ARG A 504 -17.27 16.83 -9.64
CA ARG A 504 -18.45 16.56 -8.80
C ARG A 504 -18.15 15.81 -7.50
N PHE A 505 -17.10 14.98 -7.47
CA PHE A 505 -16.75 14.18 -6.31
C PHE A 505 -15.68 14.88 -5.45
N THR A 506 -14.70 15.52 -6.09
CA THR A 506 -13.49 16.01 -5.41
C THR A 506 -13.67 17.42 -4.83
N LEU A 507 -14.44 18.30 -5.47
CA LEU A 507 -14.64 19.67 -4.96
C LEU A 507 -15.57 19.73 -3.76
N VAL A 508 -16.60 18.89 -3.70
CA VAL A 508 -17.62 18.97 -2.63
C VAL A 508 -16.99 18.82 -1.23
N PRO A 509 -16.15 17.81 -0.93
CA PRO A 509 -15.46 17.72 0.36
C PRO A 509 -14.56 18.94 0.64
N LEU A 510 -13.87 19.45 -0.38
CA LEU A 510 -13.01 20.63 -0.25
C LEU A 510 -13.79 21.89 0.09
N ILE A 511 -14.98 22.06 -0.48
CA ILE A 511 -15.90 23.15 -0.18
C ILE A 511 -16.33 23.08 1.28
N TYR A 512 -16.81 21.93 1.76
CA TYR A 512 -17.22 21.78 3.16
C TYR A 512 -16.07 21.99 4.16
N GLN A 513 -14.87 21.51 3.84
CA GLN A 513 -13.68 21.75 4.69
C GLN A 513 -13.24 23.21 4.67
N SER A 514 -13.39 23.91 3.54
CA SER A 514 -13.12 25.34 3.43
C SER A 514 -14.17 26.17 4.18
N LEU A 515 -15.45 25.76 4.18
CA LEU A 515 -16.50 26.40 4.98
C LEU A 515 -16.26 26.20 6.49
N ALA A 516 -15.78 25.03 6.91
CA ALA A 516 -15.37 24.81 8.29
C ALA A 516 -14.22 25.76 8.68
N LEU A 517 -13.20 25.88 7.83
CA LEU A 517 -12.09 26.81 8.02
C LEU A 517 -12.57 28.28 8.13
N ALA A 518 -13.54 28.69 7.31
CA ALA A 518 -14.10 30.05 7.37
C ALA A 518 -14.79 30.33 8.71
N ARG A 519 -15.51 29.34 9.28
CA ARG A 519 -16.12 29.44 10.62
C ARG A 519 -15.07 29.53 11.72
N ASP A 520 -14.03 28.70 11.65
CA ASP A 520 -12.94 28.70 12.64
C ASP A 520 -12.19 30.04 12.64
N LEU A 521 -11.92 30.61 11.45
CA LEU A 521 -11.32 31.95 11.31
C LEU A 521 -12.24 33.06 11.84
N ALA A 522 -13.55 32.97 11.63
CA ALA A 522 -14.52 33.95 12.11
C ALA A 522 -14.65 33.92 13.64
N ALA A 523 -14.69 32.73 14.25
CA ALA A 523 -14.74 32.57 15.70
C ALA A 523 -13.50 33.19 16.38
N ASN A 524 -12.30 32.91 15.87
CA ASN A 524 -11.04 33.48 16.37
C ASN A 524 -10.94 35.01 16.16
N SER A 525 -11.66 35.55 15.17
CA SER A 525 -11.73 37.00 14.94
C SER A 525 -12.69 37.69 15.91
N GLN A 526 -13.79 37.05 16.27
CA GLN A 526 -14.80 37.57 17.21
C GLN A 526 -14.32 37.56 18.66
N GLU A 527 -13.54 36.56 19.09
CA GLU A 527 -12.94 36.52 20.44
C GLU A 527 -12.04 37.74 20.72
N LYS A 528 -11.30 38.22 19.71
CA LYS A 528 -10.46 39.43 19.80
C LYS A 528 -11.28 40.71 20.05
N THR A 529 -12.49 40.80 19.49
CA THR A 529 -13.36 41.98 19.67
C THR A 529 -14.00 42.00 21.06
N GLN A 530 -14.20 40.83 21.69
CA GLN A 530 -14.75 40.75 23.05
C GLN A 530 -13.69 40.99 24.13
N THR A 531 -12.44 40.57 23.95
CA THR A 531 -11.36 40.84 24.94
C THR A 531 -10.89 42.29 24.94
N GLN A 532 -10.96 43.01 23.81
CA GLN A 532 -10.62 44.45 23.76
C GLN A 532 -11.72 45.36 24.35
N GLY A 533 -12.93 44.85 24.60
CA GLY A 533 -14.03 45.61 25.21
C GLY A 533 -13.95 45.74 26.74
N GLN A 534 -12.95 45.14 27.39
CA GLN A 534 -12.86 45.04 28.85
C GLN A 534 -11.49 45.45 29.42
N GLU A 535 -10.85 46.49 28.87
CA GLU A 535 -9.74 47.15 29.56
C GLU A 535 -10.07 48.62 29.82
N THR A 536 -10.69 48.87 30.97
CA THR A 536 -10.63 50.18 31.61
C THR A 536 -9.27 50.30 32.29
N LYS A 537 -8.39 51.12 31.70
CA LYS A 537 -7.17 51.75 32.28
C LYS A 537 -6.58 51.08 33.55
N ALA A 538 -5.53 50.28 33.37
CA ALA A 538 -4.41 50.23 34.32
C ALA A 538 -3.15 49.69 33.62
N GLU A 539 -2.06 50.44 33.72
CA GLU A 539 -0.72 50.10 33.23
C GLU A 539 -0.15 48.89 33.98
N SER A 540 0.42 47.88 33.29
CA SER A 540 1.72 47.23 33.61
C SER A 540 1.96 45.88 32.87
N GLU A 541 3.10 45.85 32.17
CA GLU A 541 3.99 44.72 31.81
C GLU A 541 3.58 43.59 30.82
N PRO A 542 4.52 43.13 29.96
CA PRO A 542 4.24 42.19 28.88
C PRO A 542 4.41 40.74 29.36
N SER A 543 3.32 39.96 29.36
CA SER A 543 3.39 38.50 29.51
C SER A 543 3.04 37.79 28.21
N VAL A 544 3.90 36.83 27.88
CA VAL A 544 4.06 36.18 26.58
C VAL A 544 2.96 35.12 26.38
N ALA A 545 1.86 35.52 25.76
CA ALA A 545 0.95 34.61 25.06
C ALA A 545 0.64 35.25 23.71
N SER A 546 1.35 34.84 22.66
CA SER A 546 1.16 35.39 21.32
C SER A 546 -0.21 34.99 20.78
N THR A 547 -1.16 35.90 20.86
CA THR A 547 -2.45 35.78 20.17
C THR A 547 -2.18 35.73 18.67
N LYS A 548 -2.13 34.53 18.08
CA LYS A 548 -1.83 34.35 16.64
C LYS A 548 -2.81 35.19 15.80
N THR A 549 -2.31 36.20 15.12
CA THR A 549 -3.02 36.92 14.06
C THR A 549 -2.82 36.18 12.75
N PHE A 550 -3.87 35.49 12.30
CA PHE A 550 -3.92 34.86 10.98
C PHE A 550 -4.03 35.95 9.90
N VAL A 551 -3.34 35.75 8.78
CA VAL A 551 -3.33 36.67 7.63
C VAL A 551 -4.57 36.48 6.77
N THR A 552 -5.01 35.23 6.59
CA THR A 552 -6.15 34.90 5.76
C THR A 552 -7.46 35.32 6.42
N THR A 553 -8.28 36.07 5.69
CA THR A 553 -9.58 36.51 6.20
C THR A 553 -10.70 35.50 5.86
N PRO A 554 -11.75 35.39 6.69
CA PRO A 554 -12.91 34.54 6.35
C PRO A 554 -13.54 34.93 5.00
N ARG A 555 -13.50 36.22 4.64
CA ARG A 555 -13.99 36.74 3.36
C ARG A 555 -13.23 36.15 2.16
N GLU A 556 -11.90 36.04 2.25
CA GLU A 556 -11.08 35.42 1.20
C GLU A 556 -11.42 33.93 1.05
N VAL A 557 -11.63 33.22 2.15
CA VAL A 557 -12.04 31.79 2.12
C VAL A 557 -13.43 31.63 1.51
N LEU A 558 -14.37 32.53 1.81
CA LEU A 558 -15.70 32.51 1.21
C LEU A 558 -15.67 32.84 -0.29
N GLN A 559 -14.83 33.78 -0.73
CA GLN A 559 -14.61 34.04 -2.16
C GLN A 559 -14.00 32.81 -2.85
N PHE A 560 -13.04 32.17 -2.21
CA PHE A 560 -12.43 30.92 -2.68
C PHE A 560 -13.47 29.80 -2.84
N VAL A 561 -14.41 29.66 -1.89
CA VAL A 561 -15.53 28.73 -1.97
C VAL A 561 -16.49 29.10 -3.09
N HIS A 562 -16.84 30.38 -3.24
CA HIS A 562 -17.70 30.85 -4.30
C HIS A 562 -17.20 30.44 -5.68
N GLU A 563 -15.92 30.68 -5.97
CA GLU A 563 -15.31 30.27 -7.24
C GLU A 563 -15.40 28.76 -7.50
N MET A 564 -15.32 27.92 -6.45
CA MET A 564 -15.46 26.46 -6.58
C MET A 564 -16.90 26.04 -6.85
N VAL A 565 -17.88 26.60 -6.14
CA VAL A 565 -19.30 26.25 -6.30
C VAL A 565 -19.81 26.73 -7.66
N THR A 566 -19.43 27.93 -8.10
CA THR A 566 -19.75 28.44 -9.45
C THR A 566 -19.12 27.58 -10.55
N ALA A 567 -17.87 27.15 -10.37
CA ALA A 567 -17.23 26.22 -11.31
C ALA A 567 -17.92 24.85 -11.38
N LEU A 568 -18.50 24.37 -10.26
CA LEU A 568 -19.28 23.14 -10.24
C LEU A 568 -20.64 23.34 -10.94
N ALA A 569 -21.34 24.42 -10.64
CA ALA A 569 -22.67 24.72 -11.20
C ALA A 569 -22.62 24.95 -12.72
N SER A 570 -21.59 25.61 -13.23
CA SER A 570 -21.44 25.89 -14.67
C SER A 570 -21.08 24.67 -15.52
N LYS A 571 -20.47 23.64 -14.92
CA LYS A 571 -19.94 22.49 -15.67
C LYS A 571 -20.87 21.27 -15.65
N GLN A 572 -21.90 21.25 -14.81
CA GLN A 572 -22.70 20.04 -14.61
C GLN A 572 -24.18 20.30 -14.27
N ASP A 573 -25.03 20.24 -15.31
CA ASP A 573 -26.47 20.45 -15.19
C ASP A 573 -27.19 19.34 -14.40
N ALA A 574 -26.65 18.12 -14.43
CA ALA A 574 -27.23 16.95 -13.74
C ALA A 574 -27.19 17.04 -12.20
N LEU A 575 -26.50 18.04 -11.62
CA LEU A 575 -26.39 18.26 -10.18
C LEU A 575 -27.04 19.56 -9.73
N SER A 576 -27.90 20.17 -10.55
CA SER A 576 -28.51 21.49 -10.32
C SER A 576 -29.11 21.65 -8.91
N VAL A 577 -29.93 20.70 -8.43
CA VAL A 577 -30.50 20.74 -7.07
C VAL A 577 -29.43 20.67 -5.98
N SER A 578 -28.39 19.86 -6.18
CA SER A 578 -27.27 19.75 -5.23
C SER A 578 -26.43 21.03 -5.21
N CYS A 579 -26.25 21.69 -6.35
CA CYS A 579 -25.59 22.98 -6.46
C CYS A 579 -26.38 24.08 -5.76
N VAL A 580 -27.71 24.13 -5.92
CA VAL A 580 -28.58 25.04 -5.16
C VAL A 580 -28.41 24.81 -3.66
N HIS A 581 -28.46 23.55 -3.22
CA HIS A 581 -28.23 23.23 -1.82
C HIS A 581 -26.85 23.71 -1.33
N LEU A 582 -25.80 23.50 -2.12
CA LEU A 582 -24.44 23.89 -1.75
C LEU A 582 -24.27 25.40 -1.65
N PHE A 583 -24.83 26.18 -2.59
CA PHE A 583 -24.85 27.64 -2.51
C PHE A 583 -25.58 28.12 -1.25
N LEU A 584 -26.72 27.53 -0.91
CA LEU A 584 -27.47 27.86 0.29
C LEU A 584 -26.70 27.52 1.57
N GLN A 585 -26.00 26.38 1.62
CA GLN A 585 -25.12 26.05 2.75
C GLN A 585 -23.96 27.06 2.88
N CYS A 586 -23.39 27.52 1.77
CA CYS A 586 -22.38 28.58 1.78
C CYS A 586 -22.97 29.90 2.31
N ALA A 587 -24.20 30.25 1.92
CA ALA A 587 -24.90 31.42 2.41
C ALA A 587 -25.12 31.40 3.92
N LEU A 588 -25.56 30.26 4.47
CA LEU A 588 -25.76 30.10 5.92
C LEU A 588 -24.46 30.27 6.71
N VAL A 589 -23.35 29.76 6.18
CA VAL A 589 -22.04 29.96 6.81
C VAL A 589 -21.59 31.41 6.71
N ALA A 590 -21.77 32.07 5.56
CA ALA A 590 -21.45 33.48 5.38
C ALA A 590 -22.29 34.39 6.30
N ASP A 591 -23.58 34.07 6.47
CA ASP A 591 -24.50 34.73 7.41
C ASP A 591 -24.01 34.56 8.85
N GLY A 592 -23.65 33.34 9.26
CA GLY A 592 -23.07 33.06 10.58
C GLY A 592 -21.75 33.79 10.84
N CYS A 593 -20.96 34.06 9.79
CA CYS A 593 -19.75 34.89 9.86
C CYS A 593 -20.02 36.40 9.81
N ALA A 594 -21.29 36.84 9.78
CA ALA A 594 -21.73 38.23 9.69
C ALA A 594 -21.32 38.96 8.39
N PHE A 595 -21.16 38.24 7.28
CA PHE A 595 -20.91 38.82 5.95
C PHE A 595 -22.19 38.86 5.11
N GLU A 596 -23.08 39.81 5.40
CA GLU A 596 -24.38 39.97 4.73
C GLU A 596 -24.27 40.00 3.20
N ALA A 597 -23.40 40.85 2.64
CA ALA A 597 -23.26 41.00 1.20
C ALA A 597 -22.85 39.69 0.50
N VAL A 598 -22.03 38.87 1.15
CA VAL A 598 -21.57 37.58 0.61
C VAL A 598 -22.67 36.54 0.74
N ALA A 599 -23.40 36.52 1.86
CA ALA A 599 -24.55 35.64 2.05
C ALA A 599 -25.66 35.93 1.02
N TYR A 600 -25.96 37.22 0.79
CA TYR A 600 -26.92 37.66 -0.21
C TYR A 600 -26.52 37.18 -1.61
N GLU A 601 -25.25 37.36 -1.99
CA GLU A 601 -24.73 36.89 -3.29
C GLU A 601 -24.85 35.37 -3.45
N PHE A 602 -24.54 34.58 -2.40
CA PHE A 602 -24.73 33.14 -2.48
C PHE A 602 -26.19 32.72 -2.69
N ILE A 603 -27.14 33.41 -2.07
CA ILE A 603 -28.57 33.14 -2.23
C ILE A 603 -29.04 33.54 -3.64
N THR A 604 -28.60 34.69 -4.16
CA THR A 604 -28.95 35.11 -5.52
C THR A 604 -28.38 34.17 -6.56
N GLN A 605 -27.15 33.66 -6.38
CA GLN A 605 -26.58 32.63 -7.25
C GLN A 605 -27.38 31.31 -7.19
N ALA A 606 -27.87 30.91 -6.01
CA ALA A 606 -28.76 29.77 -5.88
C ALA A 606 -30.07 29.97 -6.66
N PHE A 607 -30.62 31.19 -6.68
CA PHE A 607 -31.83 31.53 -7.44
C PHE A 607 -31.59 31.47 -8.95
N ILE A 608 -30.43 31.93 -9.42
CA ILE A 608 -30.05 31.86 -10.84
C ILE A 608 -29.97 30.40 -11.28
N VAL A 609 -29.32 29.52 -10.50
CA VAL A 609 -29.26 28.07 -10.81
C VAL A 609 -30.66 27.45 -10.84
N TYR A 610 -31.54 27.85 -9.93
CA TYR A 610 -32.93 27.40 -9.93
C TYR A 610 -33.67 27.83 -11.21
N GLU A 611 -33.52 29.08 -11.65
CA GLU A 611 -34.17 29.63 -12.85
C GLU A 611 -33.64 28.99 -14.14
N ASP A 612 -32.32 28.83 -14.25
CA ASP A 612 -31.66 28.47 -15.50
C ASP A 612 -31.57 26.95 -15.71
N GLN A 613 -31.36 26.17 -14.64
CA GLN A 613 -31.01 24.74 -14.76
C GLN A 613 -32.12 23.78 -14.29
N ILE A 614 -33.08 24.20 -13.45
CA ILE A 614 -34.07 23.29 -12.85
C ILE A 614 -35.44 23.41 -13.54
N THR A 615 -35.76 22.40 -14.36
CA THR A 615 -37.02 22.35 -15.11
C THR A 615 -38.03 21.32 -14.60
N LEU A 616 -37.56 20.26 -13.92
CA LEU A 616 -38.40 19.17 -13.45
C LEU A 616 -39.19 19.57 -12.19
N ALA A 617 -40.53 19.43 -12.22
CA ALA A 617 -41.41 19.86 -11.12
C ALA A 617 -41.02 19.28 -9.73
N ARG A 618 -40.60 18.01 -9.67
CA ARG A 618 -40.15 17.37 -8.43
C ARG A 618 -38.86 17.98 -7.88
N GLU A 619 -37.95 18.36 -8.78
CA GLU A 619 -36.68 18.99 -8.42
C GLU A 619 -36.88 20.45 -8.04
N GLN A 620 -37.78 21.16 -8.73
CA GLN A 620 -38.20 22.52 -8.38
C GLN A 620 -38.78 22.57 -6.96
N TRP A 621 -39.67 21.63 -6.63
CA TRP A 621 -40.20 21.49 -5.26
C TRP A 621 -39.08 21.37 -4.23
N ARG A 622 -38.14 20.43 -4.44
CA ARG A 622 -37.06 20.15 -3.51
C ARG A 622 -36.10 21.34 -3.36
N ALA A 623 -35.79 22.02 -4.47
CA ALA A 623 -34.98 23.23 -4.44
C ALA A 623 -35.66 24.36 -3.67
N LEU A 624 -36.95 24.60 -3.90
CA LEU A 624 -37.73 25.61 -3.18
C LEU A 624 -37.84 25.31 -1.69
N GLU A 625 -38.03 24.05 -1.30
CA GLU A 625 -38.04 23.63 0.10
C GLU A 625 -36.70 23.96 0.80
N LEU A 626 -35.58 23.72 0.12
CA LEU A 626 -34.25 24.09 0.60
C LEU A 626 -34.05 25.61 0.67
N MET A 627 -34.56 26.37 -0.31
CA MET A 627 -34.49 27.83 -0.31
C MET A 627 -35.29 28.42 0.86
N VAL A 628 -36.53 27.96 1.07
CA VAL A 628 -37.40 28.40 2.17
C VAL A 628 -36.76 28.08 3.52
N SER A 629 -36.28 26.86 3.71
CA SER A 629 -35.64 26.45 4.97
C SER A 629 -34.35 27.22 5.25
N SER A 630 -33.53 27.49 4.22
CA SER A 630 -32.30 28.26 4.37
C SER A 630 -32.58 29.73 4.70
N LEU A 631 -33.53 30.37 4.00
CA LEU A 631 -33.97 31.73 4.34
C LEU A 631 -34.58 31.83 5.73
N ARG A 632 -35.24 30.78 6.23
CA ARG A 632 -35.71 30.78 7.62
C ARG A 632 -34.57 30.68 8.63
N ALA A 633 -33.45 30.07 8.25
CA ALA A 633 -32.31 29.85 9.13
C ALA A 633 -31.34 31.04 9.20
N THR A 634 -31.38 31.97 8.24
CA THR A 634 -30.56 33.18 8.26
C THR A 634 -30.98 34.14 9.38
N ARG A 635 -30.01 34.84 9.96
CA ARG A 635 -30.22 35.74 11.12
C ARG A 635 -29.65 37.14 10.94
N ASN A 636 -28.65 37.30 10.07
CA ASN A 636 -27.88 38.54 9.97
C ASN A 636 -28.17 39.31 8.66
N LEU A 637 -29.21 38.94 7.91
CA LEU A 637 -29.71 39.70 6.77
C LEU A 637 -30.52 40.91 7.24
N SER A 638 -30.34 42.07 6.60
CA SER A 638 -31.20 43.23 6.82
C SER A 638 -32.64 42.96 6.37
N SER A 639 -33.63 43.61 7.01
CA SER A 639 -35.05 43.43 6.68
C SER A 639 -35.34 43.64 5.19
N ALA A 640 -34.75 44.69 4.60
CA ALA A 640 -34.93 45.01 3.19
C ALA A 640 -34.42 43.88 2.27
N ASN A 641 -33.21 43.37 2.51
CA ASN A 641 -32.65 42.29 1.71
C ASN A 641 -33.42 40.98 1.92
N TYR A 642 -33.84 40.70 3.16
CA TYR A 642 -34.65 39.54 3.51
C TYR A 642 -35.99 39.53 2.78
N GLU A 643 -36.73 40.65 2.83
CA GLU A 643 -38.04 40.79 2.19
C GLU A 643 -37.96 40.58 0.67
N VAL A 644 -36.92 41.10 0.02
CA VAL A 644 -36.70 40.90 -1.42
C VAL A 644 -36.52 39.40 -1.73
N LEU A 645 -35.67 38.70 -0.98
CA LEU A 645 -35.41 37.27 -1.18
C LEU A 645 -36.62 36.40 -0.85
N ALA A 646 -37.35 36.71 0.23
CA ALA A 646 -38.56 36.00 0.64
C ALA A 646 -39.70 36.19 -0.37
N THR A 647 -39.88 37.41 -0.86
CA THR A 647 -40.87 37.72 -1.91
C THR A 647 -40.54 36.97 -3.19
N LYS A 648 -39.29 36.99 -3.63
CA LYS A 648 -38.84 36.28 -4.83
C LYS A 648 -39.03 34.76 -4.69
N THR A 649 -38.71 34.18 -3.54
CA THR A 649 -38.96 32.76 -3.25
C THR A 649 -40.45 32.40 -3.31
N THR A 650 -41.31 33.28 -2.76
CA THR A 650 -42.76 33.13 -2.81
C THR A 650 -43.31 33.23 -4.24
N GLN A 651 -42.73 34.11 -5.07
CA GLN A 651 -43.08 34.21 -6.49
C GLN A 651 -42.75 32.92 -7.25
N TYR A 652 -41.63 32.25 -6.93
CA TYR A 652 -41.33 30.94 -7.52
C TYR A 652 -42.30 29.86 -7.07
N ALA A 653 -42.65 29.82 -5.78
CA ALA A 653 -43.69 28.91 -5.28
C ALA A 653 -45.03 29.12 -6.00
N ALA A 654 -45.40 30.39 -6.26
CA ALA A 654 -46.61 30.75 -6.99
C ALA A 654 -46.56 30.41 -8.50
N ARG A 655 -45.39 30.11 -9.06
CA ARG A 655 -45.23 29.72 -10.48
C ARG A 655 -45.20 28.20 -10.71
N LEU A 656 -45.31 27.39 -9.65
CA LEU A 656 -45.39 25.93 -9.78
C LEU A 656 -46.61 25.52 -10.62
N LEU A 657 -46.41 24.58 -11.55
CA LEU A 657 -47.43 24.19 -12.54
C LEU A 657 -48.61 23.42 -11.93
N LYS A 658 -48.35 22.61 -10.90
CA LYS A 658 -49.38 21.78 -10.25
C LYS A 658 -50.00 22.53 -9.10
N LYS A 659 -51.31 22.82 -9.18
CA LYS A 659 -52.05 23.58 -8.15
C LYS A 659 -51.94 23.01 -6.73
N ASN A 660 -51.94 21.69 -6.57
CA ASN A 660 -51.81 21.05 -5.25
C ASN A 660 -50.43 21.31 -4.63
N GLU A 661 -49.37 21.21 -5.43
CA GLU A 661 -48.01 21.51 -5.00
C GLU A 661 -47.87 23.04 -4.77
N GLN A 662 -48.32 23.86 -5.72
CA GLN A 662 -48.32 25.32 -5.60
C GLN A 662 -48.95 25.80 -4.28
N ALA A 663 -50.15 25.33 -3.92
CA ALA A 663 -50.83 25.71 -2.68
C ALA A 663 -50.02 25.31 -1.43
N LEU A 664 -49.44 24.10 -1.42
CA LEU A 664 -48.65 23.61 -0.30
C LEU A 664 -47.32 24.37 -0.14
N MET A 665 -46.63 24.69 -1.25
CA MET A 665 -45.39 25.45 -1.18
C MET A 665 -45.62 26.91 -0.77
N VAL A 666 -46.70 27.55 -1.27
CA VAL A 666 -47.07 28.90 -0.83
C VAL A 666 -47.38 28.92 0.67
N LEU A 667 -48.05 27.89 1.19
CA LEU A 667 -48.25 27.73 2.63
C LEU A 667 -46.91 27.60 3.37
N ASN A 668 -45.95 26.85 2.84
CA ASN A 668 -44.60 26.78 3.42
C ASN A 668 -43.90 28.14 3.41
N CYS A 669 -44.05 28.93 2.34
CA CYS A 669 -43.50 30.29 2.25
C CYS A 669 -44.11 31.25 3.28
N ALA A 670 -45.34 31.01 3.76
CA ALA A 670 -45.94 31.83 4.82
C ALA A 670 -45.08 31.84 6.10
N HIS A 671 -44.33 30.76 6.36
CA HIS A 671 -43.39 30.70 7.49
C HIS A 671 -42.19 31.64 7.36
N LEU A 672 -41.83 32.10 6.16
CA LEU A 672 -40.77 33.11 5.98
C LEU A 672 -41.17 34.44 6.60
N PHE A 673 -42.46 34.76 6.55
CA PHE A 673 -43.01 35.98 7.10
C PHE A 673 -43.43 35.83 8.57
N TRP A 674 -43.24 34.65 9.18
CA TRP A 674 -43.61 34.38 10.57
C TRP A 674 -42.88 35.30 11.56
N TYR A 675 -41.61 35.63 11.28
CA TYR A 675 -40.85 36.58 12.11
C TYR A 675 -41.47 37.99 12.03
N LEU A 676 -41.74 38.50 10.82
CA LEU A 676 -42.44 39.79 10.65
C LEU A 676 -43.85 39.77 11.28
N TYR A 677 -44.58 38.67 11.12
CA TYR A 677 -45.99 38.58 11.51
C TYR A 677 -46.19 38.42 13.03
N PHE A 678 -45.39 37.58 13.70
CA PHE A 678 -45.56 37.33 15.14
C PHE A 678 -44.64 38.18 16.02
N TYR A 679 -43.50 38.67 15.52
CA TYR A 679 -42.55 39.45 16.31
C TYR A 679 -42.74 40.96 16.16
N GLU A 680 -43.01 41.48 14.95
CA GLU A 680 -43.19 42.93 14.74
C GLU A 680 -44.65 43.38 14.80
N MET A 681 -45.61 42.53 14.42
CA MET A 681 -46.98 42.98 14.15
C MET A 681 -48.05 42.59 15.18
N GLN A 682 -47.74 41.91 16.30
CA GLN A 682 -48.68 41.52 17.39
C GLN A 682 -50.18 41.52 17.01
N THR A 683 -50.60 40.68 16.05
CA THR A 683 -52.02 40.62 15.60
C THR A 683 -52.67 39.29 15.98
N PRO A 684 -53.31 39.20 17.17
CA PRO A 684 -54.03 37.99 17.61
C PRO A 684 -55.39 37.79 16.91
N GLU A 685 -55.99 38.85 16.34
CA GLU A 685 -57.40 38.84 15.88
C GLU A 685 -57.63 38.17 14.52
N VAL A 686 -56.60 38.10 13.66
CA VAL A 686 -56.72 37.53 12.31
C VAL A 686 -56.77 35.99 12.34
N THR A 687 -56.41 35.34 13.44
CA THR A 687 -56.28 33.87 13.47
C THR A 687 -57.62 33.17 13.69
N GLN A 688 -58.42 33.56 14.70
CA GLN A 688 -59.58 32.76 15.12
C GLN A 688 -60.74 32.79 14.12
N ASN A 689 -61.14 33.97 13.63
CA ASN A 689 -62.26 34.11 12.70
C ASN A 689 -61.99 33.44 11.34
N TYR A 690 -60.75 33.55 10.83
CA TYR A 690 -60.35 32.85 9.61
C TYR A 690 -60.26 31.33 9.81
N LEU A 691 -59.78 30.86 10.97
CA LEU A 691 -59.73 29.43 11.31
C LEU A 691 -61.15 28.82 11.36
N VAL A 692 -62.09 29.49 12.02
CA VAL A 692 -63.50 29.04 12.09
C VAL A 692 -64.16 29.07 10.71
N GLY A 693 -63.94 30.13 9.94
CA GLY A 693 -64.45 30.24 8.56
C GLY A 693 -63.89 29.15 7.64
N LEU A 694 -62.58 28.84 7.74
CA LEU A 694 -61.94 27.79 6.97
C LEU A 694 -62.44 26.39 7.39
N LEU A 695 -62.64 26.14 8.68
CA LEU A 695 -63.24 24.89 9.16
C LEU A 695 -64.67 24.69 8.66
N ALA A 696 -65.48 25.75 8.62
CA ALA A 696 -66.82 25.71 8.07
C ALA A 696 -66.79 25.39 6.56
N LEU A 697 -65.88 26.02 5.82
CA LEU A 697 -65.71 25.78 4.38
C LEU A 697 -65.23 24.35 4.08
N VAL A 698 -64.26 23.83 4.85
CA VAL A 698 -63.79 22.44 4.71
C VAL A 698 -64.92 21.46 5.00
N LYS A 699 -65.74 21.73 6.02
CA LYS A 699 -66.90 20.90 6.35
C LYS A 699 -67.94 20.88 5.24
N ASP A 700 -68.29 22.04 4.70
CA ASP A 700 -69.22 22.16 3.57
C ASP A 700 -68.73 21.39 2.34
N HIS A 701 -67.44 21.50 2.01
CA HIS A 701 -66.86 20.70 0.92
C HIS A 701 -66.85 19.20 1.21
N LEU A 702 -66.51 18.76 2.44
CA LEU A 702 -66.55 17.34 2.83
C LEU A 702 -67.95 16.75 2.73
N ASP A 703 -68.96 17.53 3.15
CA ASP A 703 -70.36 17.12 3.10
C ASP A 703 -70.85 16.94 1.65
N ASN A 704 -70.33 17.77 0.73
CA ASN A 704 -70.62 17.76 -0.70
C ASN A 704 -69.79 16.74 -1.53
N MET A 705 -68.82 16.03 -0.93
CA MET A 705 -68.06 14.98 -1.64
C MET A 705 -68.84 13.67 -1.75
N GLU A 706 -68.64 12.93 -2.86
CA GLU A 706 -69.19 11.59 -3.03
C GLU A 706 -68.71 10.63 -1.92
N HIS A 707 -69.59 9.71 -1.52
CA HIS A 707 -69.26 8.72 -0.50
C HIS A 707 -68.20 7.73 -1.00
N GLY A 708 -66.99 7.90 -0.51
CA GLY A 708 -65.85 7.04 -0.84
C GLY A 708 -64.78 7.03 0.24
N GLN A 709 -63.68 6.33 -0.04
CA GLN A 709 -62.56 6.20 0.90
C GLN A 709 -61.92 7.56 1.24
N MET A 710 -61.76 8.45 0.23
CA MET A 710 -61.22 9.80 0.42
C MET A 710 -62.07 10.67 1.37
N ARG A 711 -63.42 10.56 1.30
CA ARG A 711 -64.32 11.28 2.21
C ARG A 711 -64.18 10.79 3.65
N ARG A 712 -64.16 9.48 3.87
CA ARG A 712 -63.98 8.90 5.21
C ARG A 712 -62.66 9.30 5.85
N GLU A 713 -61.59 9.30 5.07
CA GLU A 713 -60.27 9.74 5.54
C GLU A 713 -60.25 11.25 5.83
N GLY A 714 -60.86 12.07 4.96
CA GLY A 714 -61.03 13.50 5.18
C GLY A 714 -61.83 13.83 6.45
N GLU A 715 -62.96 13.16 6.67
CA GLU A 715 -63.78 13.31 7.88
C GLU A 715 -63.03 12.88 9.15
N PHE A 716 -62.24 11.81 9.08
CA PHE A 716 -61.41 11.36 10.19
C PHE A 716 -60.37 12.42 10.57
N ARG A 717 -59.64 12.96 9.58
CA ARG A 717 -58.65 14.03 9.79
C ARG A 717 -59.29 15.33 10.27
N TYR A 718 -60.44 15.72 9.72
CA TYR A 718 -61.20 16.90 10.14
C TYR A 718 -61.58 16.80 11.62
N ARG A 719 -62.16 15.67 12.06
CA ARG A 719 -62.52 15.45 13.46
C ARG A 719 -61.30 15.48 14.39
N ALA A 720 -60.15 14.97 13.93
CA ALA A 720 -58.91 15.03 14.70
C ALA A 720 -58.41 16.48 14.86
N ILE A 721 -58.47 17.29 13.80
CA ILE A 721 -58.10 18.72 13.84
C ILE A 721 -59.03 19.51 14.77
N VAL A 722 -60.34 19.30 14.69
CA VAL A 722 -61.31 19.96 15.57
C VAL A 722 -61.05 19.62 17.03
N ARG A 723 -60.84 18.34 17.37
CA ARG A 723 -60.48 17.92 18.73
C ARG A 723 -59.19 18.59 19.24
N TYR A 724 -58.20 18.75 18.36
CA TYR A 724 -56.95 19.43 18.71
C TYR A 724 -57.16 20.94 18.97
N MET A 725 -58.01 21.59 18.18
CA MET A 725 -58.36 23.01 18.38
C MET A 725 -59.21 23.23 19.64
N ASP A 726 -60.13 22.32 19.94
CA ASP A 726 -60.93 22.34 21.17
C ASP A 726 -60.02 22.21 22.40
N ALA A 727 -58.99 21.35 22.34
CA ALA A 727 -57.99 21.22 23.41
C ALA A 727 -57.13 22.48 23.61
N LEU A 728 -57.08 23.38 22.63
CA LEU A 728 -56.36 24.66 22.69
C LEU A 728 -57.28 25.85 23.06
N ASN A 729 -58.55 25.62 23.41
CA ASN A 729 -59.58 26.64 23.70
C ASN A 729 -59.81 27.64 22.54
N ILE A 730 -59.59 27.24 21.28
CA ILE A 730 -59.75 28.14 20.12
C ILE A 730 -61.22 28.21 19.64
N SER A 731 -62.08 27.25 20.02
CA SER A 731 -63.43 27.09 19.42
C SER A 731 -64.60 27.70 20.20
N ASP A 732 -64.44 28.08 21.48
CA ASP A 732 -65.60 28.34 22.35
C ASP A 732 -66.32 29.70 22.15
N ASP A 733 -65.71 30.69 21.48
CA ASP A 733 -66.30 32.03 21.39
C ASP A 733 -67.07 32.36 20.08
N ALA A 734 -67.11 31.45 19.08
CA ALA A 734 -67.73 31.76 17.79
C ALA A 734 -69.02 30.97 17.46
N VAL A 735 -69.38 29.96 18.25
CA VAL A 735 -70.57 29.11 17.98
C VAL A 735 -71.78 29.52 18.84
N SER A 736 -71.63 30.50 19.75
CA SER A 736 -72.70 30.98 20.64
C SER A 736 -73.50 32.18 20.11
N THR A 737 -73.14 32.77 18.95
CA THR A 737 -73.79 34.01 18.46
C THR A 737 -74.69 33.84 17.23
N SER A 738 -74.92 32.62 16.72
CA SER A 738 -75.82 32.39 15.56
C SER A 738 -77.16 31.73 15.88
N SER A 739 -77.54 31.58 17.16
CA SER A 739 -78.79 30.91 17.57
C SER A 739 -79.76 31.74 18.42
N SER A 740 -79.71 33.07 18.38
CA SER A 740 -80.71 33.92 19.07
C SER A 740 -81.18 35.14 18.26
N SER A 741 -81.88 34.90 17.15
CA SER A 741 -82.82 35.90 16.61
C SER A 741 -84.01 35.20 15.93
N SER A 742 -84.90 34.65 16.76
CA SER A 742 -86.23 34.19 16.38
C SER A 742 -87.09 34.06 17.64
N SER A 743 -87.55 35.19 18.19
CA SER A 743 -88.93 35.38 18.69
C SER A 743 -89.10 36.71 19.41
N ARG A 744 -90.05 37.50 18.88
CA ARG A 744 -90.64 38.78 19.31
C ARG A 744 -89.88 40.06 18.97
#